data_AF-A0A7W9MX98-F1
#
_entry.id   AF-A0A7W9MX98-F1
#
_cell.length_a   1.000
_cell.length_b   1.000
_cell.length_c   1.000
_cell.angle_alpha   90.00
_cell.angle_beta   90.00
_cell.angle_gamma   90.00
#
_symmetry.space_group_name_H-M   'P 1'
#
loop_
_entity.id
_entity.type
_entity.pdbx_description
1 polymer ?
#
loop_
_entity_poly.entity_id
_entity_poly.type
_entity_poly.pdbx_seq_one_letter_code
_entity_poly.pdbx_strand_id
1 'polypeptide(L)'
;MSVAEFRGGPDGGNEERNPAMGFDRTPPQDLAAEQCVLGAMMLSKDAIADCIETVRGTDFYRPAHESVYDAITDLYARGEPADAITVAAELTKRGEMARIGGAPYVHTLVASVPLAANASYYAHIVREKAILRRLVEAGTKIVQLGYAGEGEVDDVVDEAQAEIYQVTEKRTTEDYAPLKDIMEGALDEIEAIDSRGDAMIGVPTGFTDLDELTNGLHPGQMIIVAARPAMGKALALDTPLPTPSGWTTMGEVATGDVLLDADGRPTRVVAATDVMEDRPCYQLTFSDGTTIVADAEHQWVVEDGGQPVVCTTLDLHSAMSAYQGLTPAVPRSAPREIAGHGVTTGVLGEPDRRVERVEPVASVPVRCVEVDNPDHLYLAGKTMVPTHNSTLGLDFARSASIKHGLTSCIFSLEMSRNEITMRLLSAEAKVPLHHMRNGKMTDEDWARLARKMGEVSEAPLFIDDSPNLTMMEIRAKARRLKQRHDLRLIVIDYLQLMTSGKKVESRQLEVSEFSRSIKLLAKELELPVVAICQLNRGSEQRSDKRPMTSDLRESGCLTADTRLMRADTGAEVSLGELLADDTRDVPVWSLDDRLKLVPRTLTHAFPSGVKEVFRLKLASGREIKATANHPFLTYDGWKPLGELTPGARIGSVRHVPPPLELKPWDDDEVTLLAHLLGDGSFVRRQPIRYASIDEHNLDAVTSAAKRRFGITGVRDEYAAARVTTLRLPAPYRLARGKRNPIAAWLDELGLFGLRSHEKFVPDGVFGLPKEQVGSFIRHLWATDGSVRWDSKAGQGRIYYASTSRRLVDDLARLLLRFNIFSRIYVARKAGYRDSYHLTIDGVENQRRFCDEIGVHGLRGKKAREVLERLRDINPAPKLDTVPVQVWDQVKVAMHDRGMTKVALASALGRRNPNRLFAGAPTRERLANVASALDLADLELMATNDLFWDTVTSIESVGEREVYDATVLGTHNFVADGIAVHNSLEQDADMVILLHREDAYERESTRPGEADFIVAKHRNGPTAEVVVAFQGHYSRFVDMAHDG
;
A
#
# COMPACT_ATOMS: atom_id res chain seq x y z
N MET A 1 12.54 65.49 5.78
CA MET A 1 11.18 65.97 6.10
C MET A 1 10.52 66.53 4.84
N SER A 2 9.20 66.70 4.86
CA SER A 2 8.50 67.83 4.24
C SER A 2 7.36 68.23 5.18
N VAL A 3 7.66 68.63 6.42
CA VAL A 3 8.05 70.01 6.78
C VAL A 3 9.46 70.44 6.36
N ALA A 4 9.62 71.52 5.61
CA ALA A 4 10.92 72.17 5.50
C ALA A 4 11.13 73.12 6.69
N GLU A 5 12.15 72.89 7.51
CA GLU A 5 12.85 73.92 8.34
C GLU A 5 14.09 73.27 8.99
N PHE A 6 15.31 73.47 8.49
CA PHE A 6 16.23 74.59 8.77
C PHE A 6 16.68 74.76 10.23
N ARG A 7 17.85 74.19 10.59
CA ARG A 7 19.13 74.93 10.83
C ARG A 7 20.19 74.07 11.54
N GLY A 8 21.46 74.24 11.14
CA GLY A 8 22.63 73.94 12.00
C GLY A 8 23.56 72.82 11.52
N GLY A 9 24.61 73.18 10.76
CA GLY A 9 25.96 72.64 10.97
C GLY A 9 26.84 73.74 11.59
N PRO A 10 28.17 73.56 11.77
CA PRO A 10 29.02 72.44 11.34
C PRO A 10 29.79 71.79 12.52
N ASP A 11 30.96 71.19 12.21
CA ASP A 11 31.95 70.54 13.09
C ASP A 11 31.52 69.20 13.73
N GLY A 12 32.34 68.14 13.75
CA GLY A 12 33.67 67.97 13.17
C GLY A 12 34.46 66.89 13.92
N GLY A 13 34.69 65.72 13.32
CA GLY A 13 35.43 64.61 13.96
C GLY A 13 35.48 63.35 13.11
N ASN A 14 36.70 62.91 12.76
CA ASN A 14 36.98 61.72 11.96
C ASN A 14 36.39 60.43 12.55
N GLU A 15 35.68 59.65 11.73
CA GLU A 15 35.83 58.19 11.70
C GLU A 15 35.90 57.71 10.25
N GLU A 16 36.67 56.65 10.02
CA GLU A 16 37.10 56.23 8.68
C GLU A 16 35.96 55.61 7.88
N ARG A 17 35.87 56.01 6.60
CA ARG A 17 34.84 55.56 5.68
C ARG A 17 35.15 54.15 5.19
N ASN A 18 34.77 53.14 5.97
CA ASN A 18 34.82 51.73 5.57
C ASN A 18 33.99 51.54 4.28
N PRO A 19 34.58 51.08 3.15
CA PRO A 19 33.87 51.02 1.87
C PRO A 19 32.73 50.00 1.90
N ALA A 20 31.60 50.36 1.28
CA ALA A 20 30.40 49.53 1.25
C ALA A 20 30.65 48.17 0.58
N MET A 21 30.16 47.08 1.18
CA MET A 21 30.10 45.77 0.51
C MET A 21 29.09 45.82 -0.64
N GLY A 22 29.61 45.96 -1.87
CA GLY A 22 28.86 45.60 -3.07
C GLY A 22 28.79 44.08 -3.24
N PHE A 23 27.66 43.59 -3.76
CA PHE A 23 27.49 42.18 -4.16
C PHE A 23 28.27 41.87 -5.46
N ASP A 24 29.58 41.78 -5.34
CA ASP A 24 30.44 41.23 -6.40
C ASP A 24 31.40 40.18 -5.80
N ARG A 25 30.82 39.02 -5.48
CA ARG A 25 31.55 37.83 -5.04
C ARG A 25 31.39 36.74 -6.09
N THR A 26 32.47 36.41 -6.77
CA THR A 26 32.56 35.21 -7.61
C THR A 26 32.27 33.96 -6.77
N PRO A 27 31.47 32.99 -7.25
CA PRO A 27 31.22 31.75 -6.53
C PRO A 27 32.52 30.98 -6.21
N PRO A 28 32.55 30.20 -5.11
CA PRO A 28 33.70 29.38 -4.75
C PRO A 28 34.15 28.46 -5.89
N GLN A 29 35.43 28.59 -6.28
CA GLN A 29 36.06 27.87 -7.38
C GLN A 29 37.58 27.79 -7.14
N ASP A 30 38.24 26.79 -7.74
CA ASP A 30 39.71 26.77 -7.88
C ASP A 30 40.07 26.21 -9.25
N LEU A 31 40.29 27.12 -10.20
CA LEU A 31 40.57 26.76 -11.59
C LEU A 31 41.92 26.05 -11.77
N ALA A 32 42.89 26.29 -10.88
CA ALA A 32 44.18 25.62 -10.96
C ALA A 32 44.06 24.16 -10.50
N ALA A 33 43.31 23.92 -9.43
CA ALA A 33 42.98 22.55 -9.00
C ALA A 33 42.18 21.79 -10.07
N GLU A 34 41.17 22.41 -10.69
CA GLU A 34 40.40 21.80 -11.79
C GLU A 34 41.30 21.41 -12.98
N GLN A 35 42.23 22.29 -13.38
CA GLN A 35 43.18 22.00 -14.46
C GLN A 35 44.14 20.85 -14.08
N CYS A 36 44.62 20.83 -12.82
CA CYS A 36 45.48 19.77 -12.31
C CYS A 36 44.77 18.41 -12.25
N VAL A 37 43.48 18.36 -11.89
CA VAL A 37 42.67 17.13 -11.90
C VAL A 37 42.60 16.55 -13.31
N LEU A 38 42.10 17.34 -14.28
CA LEU A 38 41.91 16.87 -15.65
C LEU A 38 43.24 16.47 -16.32
N GLY A 39 44.30 17.24 -16.09
CA GLY A 39 45.62 16.91 -16.58
C GLY A 39 46.19 15.64 -15.94
N ALA A 40 45.99 15.42 -14.64
CA ALA A 40 46.51 14.24 -13.95
C ALA A 40 45.79 12.97 -14.41
N MET A 41 44.46 13.04 -14.59
CA MET A 41 43.65 12.00 -15.20
C MET A 41 44.13 11.65 -16.62
N MET A 42 44.56 12.64 -17.41
CA MET A 42 45.16 12.41 -18.74
C MET A 42 46.61 11.92 -18.74
N LEU A 43 47.28 11.89 -17.57
CA LEU A 43 48.66 11.43 -17.40
C LEU A 43 48.77 10.04 -16.77
N SER A 44 47.80 9.62 -15.95
CA SER A 44 47.82 8.32 -15.28
C SER A 44 46.43 7.72 -15.17
N LYS A 45 46.33 6.41 -15.45
CA LYS A 45 45.10 5.64 -15.27
C LYS A 45 44.65 5.59 -13.80
N ASP A 46 45.60 5.51 -12.87
CA ASP A 46 45.31 5.41 -11.44
C ASP A 46 44.69 6.72 -10.91
N ALA A 47 45.16 7.87 -11.43
CA ALA A 47 44.58 9.17 -11.15
C ALA A 47 43.12 9.32 -11.63
N ILE A 48 42.71 8.57 -12.67
CA ILE A 48 41.30 8.53 -13.09
C ILE A 48 40.44 7.86 -12.02
N ALA A 49 40.89 6.74 -11.44
CA ALA A 49 40.16 6.05 -10.37
C ALA A 49 40.00 6.94 -9.13
N ASP A 50 41.11 7.49 -8.61
CA ASP A 50 41.12 8.38 -7.45
C ASP A 50 40.19 9.60 -7.62
N CYS A 51 40.17 10.19 -8.82
CA CYS A 51 39.32 11.34 -9.11
C CYS A 51 37.84 10.97 -9.25
N ILE A 52 37.50 9.85 -9.89
CA ILE A 52 36.11 9.36 -9.98
C ILE A 52 35.54 9.03 -8.58
N GLU A 53 36.38 8.63 -7.63
CA GLU A 53 35.97 8.45 -6.23
C GLU A 53 35.70 9.78 -5.48
N THR A 54 36.19 10.91 -5.98
CA THR A 54 36.18 12.19 -5.24
C THR A 54 35.26 13.26 -5.86
N VAL A 55 35.20 13.36 -7.19
CA VAL A 55 34.46 14.41 -7.93
C VAL A 55 33.51 13.86 -8.99
N ARG A 56 32.54 14.68 -9.42
CA ARG A 56 31.69 14.47 -10.60
C ARG A 56 31.87 15.62 -11.59
N GLY A 57 31.40 15.47 -12.84
CA GLY A 57 31.44 16.55 -13.84
C GLY A 57 30.84 17.88 -13.34
N THR A 58 29.72 17.79 -12.63
CA THR A 58 29.03 18.95 -12.00
C THR A 58 29.76 19.59 -10.81
N ASP A 59 30.84 18.99 -10.31
CA ASP A 59 31.68 19.62 -9.27
C ASP A 59 32.61 20.70 -9.86
N PHE A 60 32.94 20.64 -11.15
CA PHE A 60 33.75 21.65 -11.85
C PHE A 60 32.97 22.96 -12.01
N TYR A 61 33.60 24.10 -11.72
CA TYR A 61 32.98 25.42 -11.91
C TYR A 61 32.91 25.83 -13.39
N ARG A 62 33.86 25.38 -14.22
CA ARG A 62 33.83 25.64 -15.67
C ARG A 62 33.11 24.50 -16.40
N PRO A 63 32.04 24.78 -17.17
CA PRO A 63 31.42 23.79 -18.07
C PRO A 63 32.40 23.19 -19.09
N ALA A 64 33.43 23.96 -19.48
CA ALA A 64 34.51 23.45 -20.33
C ALA A 64 35.35 22.35 -19.65
N HIS A 65 35.47 22.37 -18.32
CA HIS A 65 36.19 21.35 -17.56
C HIS A 65 35.31 20.13 -17.29
N GLU A 66 34.01 20.33 -17.04
CA GLU A 66 32.98 19.28 -17.01
C GLU A 66 32.97 18.46 -18.32
N SER A 67 32.90 19.09 -19.50
CA SER A 67 32.94 18.36 -20.78
C SER A 67 34.24 17.55 -20.99
N VAL A 68 35.39 18.05 -20.50
CA VAL A 68 36.66 17.30 -20.56
C VAL A 68 36.66 16.13 -19.57
N TYR A 69 36.10 16.32 -18.36
CA TYR A 69 35.92 15.25 -17.37
C TYR A 69 35.07 14.11 -17.94
N ASP A 70 33.91 14.44 -18.50
CA ASP A 70 32.97 13.46 -19.06
C ASP A 70 33.56 12.72 -20.27
N ALA A 71 34.37 13.39 -21.10
CA ALA A 71 35.09 12.73 -22.19
C ALA A 71 36.17 11.75 -21.67
N ILE A 72 36.85 12.06 -20.57
CA ILE A 72 37.84 11.18 -19.93
C ILE A 72 37.14 9.97 -19.30
N THR A 73 36.08 10.17 -18.53
CA THR A 73 35.36 9.09 -17.84
C THR A 73 34.67 8.15 -18.83
N ASP A 74 34.10 8.65 -19.94
CA ASP A 74 33.52 7.81 -20.98
C ASP A 74 34.55 7.00 -21.78
N LEU A 75 35.77 7.52 -21.99
CA LEU A 75 36.88 6.73 -22.56
C LEU A 75 37.31 5.63 -21.58
N TYR A 76 37.47 5.98 -20.30
CA TYR A 76 37.84 5.05 -19.24
C TYR A 76 36.81 3.92 -19.05
N ALA A 77 35.51 4.24 -19.05
CA ALA A 77 34.41 3.28 -18.94
C ALA A 77 34.34 2.31 -20.13
N ARG A 78 34.79 2.73 -21.32
CA ARG A 78 34.96 1.85 -22.50
C ARG A 78 36.25 1.04 -22.49
N GLY A 79 37.12 1.24 -21.49
CA GLY A 79 38.45 0.63 -21.42
C GLY A 79 39.46 1.22 -22.42
N GLU A 80 39.14 2.36 -23.04
CA GLU A 80 40.03 3.08 -23.95
C GLU A 80 41.02 3.95 -23.13
N PRO A 81 42.28 4.12 -23.56
CA PRO A 81 43.21 5.03 -22.89
C PRO A 81 42.73 6.48 -23.05
N ALA A 82 42.62 7.21 -21.93
CA ALA A 82 42.22 8.61 -21.92
C ALA A 82 43.45 9.53 -21.83
N ASP A 83 44.14 9.73 -22.96
CA ASP A 83 45.27 10.66 -23.08
C ASP A 83 44.85 11.94 -23.84
N ALA A 84 45.74 12.93 -23.92
CA ALA A 84 45.44 14.20 -24.59
C ALA A 84 45.01 14.07 -26.06
N ILE A 85 45.40 13.01 -26.77
CA ILE A 85 45.04 12.76 -28.17
C ILE A 85 43.67 12.09 -28.26
N THR A 86 43.42 11.05 -27.46
CA THR A 86 42.13 10.33 -27.47
C THR A 86 41.00 11.19 -26.90
N VAL A 87 41.25 11.94 -25.83
CA VAL A 87 40.32 12.92 -25.25
C VAL A 87 40.00 14.02 -26.27
N ALA A 88 41.01 14.57 -26.97
CA ALA A 88 40.79 15.53 -28.06
C ALA A 88 39.96 14.94 -29.23
N ALA A 89 40.17 13.67 -29.58
CA ALA A 89 39.40 13.00 -30.62
C ALA A 89 37.92 12.79 -30.21
N GLU A 90 37.68 12.36 -28.97
CA GLU A 90 36.34 12.17 -28.41
C GLU A 90 35.57 13.50 -28.28
N LEU A 91 36.21 14.56 -27.78
CA LEU A 91 35.63 15.92 -27.74
C LEU A 91 35.35 16.51 -29.13
N THR A 92 36.14 16.12 -30.14
CA THR A 92 35.88 16.50 -31.53
C THR A 92 34.67 15.75 -32.09
N LYS A 93 34.54 14.45 -31.78
CA LYS A 93 33.39 13.61 -32.14
C LYS A 93 32.09 14.08 -31.48
N ARG A 94 32.15 14.62 -30.26
CA ARG A 94 31.01 15.26 -29.55
C ARG A 94 30.65 16.65 -30.10
N GLY A 95 31.53 17.28 -30.88
CA GLY A 95 31.35 18.67 -31.34
C GLY A 95 31.65 19.72 -30.26
N GLU A 96 32.25 19.32 -29.13
CA GLU A 96 32.49 20.17 -27.96
C GLU A 96 33.89 20.81 -27.95
N MET A 97 34.79 20.33 -28.81
CA MET A 97 36.17 20.83 -28.96
C MET A 97 36.27 22.37 -29.09
N ALA A 98 35.30 23.03 -29.72
CA ALA A 98 35.27 24.49 -29.83
C ALA A 98 34.91 25.20 -28.50
N ARG A 99 34.10 24.57 -27.64
CA ARG A 99 33.66 25.12 -26.34
C ARG A 99 34.77 25.10 -25.29
N ILE A 100 35.67 24.12 -25.37
CA ILE A 100 36.76 23.93 -24.40
C ILE A 100 38.02 24.76 -24.71
N GLY A 101 38.02 25.57 -25.77
CA GLY A 101 39.20 26.34 -26.20
C GLY A 101 40.10 25.64 -27.24
N GLY A 102 39.65 24.53 -27.82
CA GLY A 102 40.34 23.80 -28.89
C GLY A 102 41.49 22.90 -28.42
N ALA A 103 42.07 22.16 -29.37
CA ALA A 103 43.12 21.17 -29.11
C ALA A 103 44.33 21.68 -28.28
N PRO A 104 44.82 22.94 -28.43
CA PRO A 104 45.89 23.45 -27.59
C PRO A 104 45.56 23.52 -26.10
N TYR A 105 44.27 23.68 -25.74
CA TYR A 105 43.87 23.71 -24.34
C TYR A 105 44.00 22.34 -23.65
N VAL A 106 43.68 21.24 -24.35
CA VAL A 106 43.86 19.86 -23.82
C VAL A 106 45.33 19.60 -23.45
N HIS A 107 46.26 20.01 -24.31
CA HIS A 107 47.69 19.93 -24.00
C HIS A 107 48.12 20.89 -22.87
N THR A 108 47.43 22.01 -22.69
CA THR A 108 47.68 22.96 -21.59
C THR A 108 47.24 22.39 -20.24
N LEU A 109 46.13 21.64 -20.20
CA LEU A 109 45.70 20.88 -19.01
C LEU A 109 46.77 19.88 -18.58
N VAL A 110 47.28 19.07 -19.50
CA VAL A 110 48.38 18.12 -19.21
C VAL A 110 49.65 18.83 -18.74
N ALA A 111 50.01 19.97 -19.34
CA ALA A 111 51.18 20.75 -18.94
C ALA A 111 51.00 21.50 -17.60
N SER A 112 49.78 21.62 -17.07
CA SER A 112 49.51 22.34 -15.82
C SER A 112 49.81 21.51 -14.56
N VAL A 113 49.95 20.19 -14.69
CA VAL A 113 50.07 19.25 -13.57
C VAL A 113 51.51 19.20 -13.05
N PRO A 114 51.78 19.52 -11.77
CA PRO A 114 53.11 19.39 -11.21
C PRO A 114 53.52 17.93 -10.99
N LEU A 115 52.59 17.12 -10.45
CA LEU A 115 52.77 15.71 -10.09
C LEU A 115 51.41 14.99 -10.17
N ALA A 116 51.27 14.00 -11.06
CA ALA A 116 50.01 13.28 -11.25
C ALA A 116 49.58 12.45 -10.02
N ALA A 117 50.53 12.03 -9.17
CA ALA A 117 50.25 11.30 -7.93
C ALA A 117 49.44 12.10 -6.88
N ASN A 118 49.32 13.43 -7.06
CA ASN A 118 48.53 14.30 -6.16
C ASN A 118 47.09 14.51 -6.65
N ALA A 119 46.62 13.72 -7.64
CA ALA A 119 45.29 13.86 -8.25
C ALA A 119 44.14 13.89 -7.23
N SER A 120 44.13 12.95 -6.27
CA SER A 120 43.18 12.92 -5.15
C SER A 120 43.15 14.23 -4.35
N TYR A 121 44.32 14.81 -4.03
CA TYR A 121 44.40 16.08 -3.29
C TYR A 121 43.78 17.26 -4.06
N TYR A 122 44.05 17.36 -5.37
CA TYR A 122 43.41 18.38 -6.20
C TYR A 122 41.91 18.14 -6.35
N ALA A 123 41.46 16.88 -6.47
CA ALA A 123 40.06 16.52 -6.53
C ALA A 123 39.31 16.89 -5.23
N HIS A 124 39.94 16.71 -4.06
CA HIS A 124 39.38 17.18 -2.79
C HIS A 124 39.19 18.71 -2.75
N ILE A 125 40.13 19.49 -3.30
CA ILE A 125 39.99 20.96 -3.40
C ILE A 125 38.79 21.32 -4.30
N VAL A 126 38.68 20.71 -5.48
CA VAL A 126 37.54 20.93 -6.39
C VAL A 126 36.22 20.58 -5.70
N ARG A 127 36.17 19.44 -5.01
CA ARG A 127 34.98 18.99 -4.26
C ARG A 127 34.61 19.94 -3.12
N GLU A 128 35.58 20.45 -2.37
CA GLU A 128 35.35 21.44 -1.30
C GLU A 128 34.74 22.72 -1.87
N LYS A 129 35.27 23.23 -2.99
CA LYS A 129 34.71 24.43 -3.65
C LYS A 129 33.33 24.17 -4.24
N ALA A 130 33.06 22.97 -4.75
CA ALA A 130 31.73 22.57 -5.20
C ALA A 130 30.70 22.55 -4.05
N ILE A 131 31.05 22.00 -2.88
CA ILE A 131 30.18 22.00 -1.70
C ILE A 131 29.91 23.44 -1.23
N LEU A 132 30.95 24.28 -1.15
CA LEU A 132 30.79 25.69 -0.78
C LEU A 132 29.93 26.47 -1.79
N ARG A 133 30.01 26.13 -3.08
CA ARG A 133 29.18 26.73 -4.14
C ARG A 133 27.71 26.33 -4.00
N ARG A 134 27.42 25.03 -3.82
CA ARG A 134 26.05 24.55 -3.55
C ARG A 134 25.44 25.14 -2.28
N LEU A 135 26.25 25.38 -1.23
CA LEU A 135 25.80 26.06 -0.01
C LEU A 135 25.38 27.51 -0.29
N VAL A 136 26.07 28.22 -1.17
CA VAL A 136 25.71 29.58 -1.61
C VAL A 136 24.44 29.56 -2.46
N GLU A 137 24.27 28.56 -3.32
CA GLU A 137 23.07 28.36 -4.15
C GLU A 137 21.84 28.06 -3.27
N ALA A 138 21.93 27.07 -2.39
CA ALA A 138 20.87 26.73 -1.42
C ALA A 138 20.53 27.92 -0.51
N GLY A 139 21.55 28.61 0.04
CA GLY A 139 21.33 29.84 0.82
C GLY A 139 20.62 30.94 0.04
N THR A 140 20.91 31.08 -1.26
CA THR A 140 20.23 32.04 -2.14
C THR A 140 18.77 31.63 -2.39
N LYS A 141 18.51 30.33 -2.61
CA LYS A 141 17.15 29.81 -2.80
C LYS A 141 16.31 29.96 -1.53
N ILE A 142 16.86 29.69 -0.35
CA ILE A 142 16.20 29.89 0.96
C ILE A 142 15.84 31.37 1.18
N VAL A 143 16.73 32.30 0.81
CA VAL A 143 16.42 33.73 0.82
C VAL A 143 15.29 34.08 -0.15
N GLN A 144 15.25 33.46 -1.35
CA GLN A 144 14.14 33.65 -2.29
C GLN A 144 12.82 33.11 -1.76
N LEU A 145 12.80 31.92 -1.15
CA LEU A 145 11.62 31.35 -0.48
C LEU A 145 11.09 32.29 0.61
N GLY A 146 11.97 32.82 1.47
CA GLY A 146 11.61 33.78 2.51
C GLY A 146 11.08 35.12 2.01
N TYR A 147 11.41 35.53 0.77
CA TYR A 147 10.86 36.73 0.13
C TYR A 147 9.60 36.46 -0.71
N ALA A 148 9.36 35.22 -1.15
CA ALA A 148 8.20 34.85 -1.97
C ALA A 148 6.89 34.95 -1.17
N GLY A 149 6.89 34.51 0.10
CA GLY A 149 5.81 34.81 1.05
C GLY A 149 4.45 34.15 0.77
N GLU A 150 4.41 33.10 -0.07
CA GLU A 150 3.20 32.33 -0.38
C GLU A 150 3.39 30.86 0.08
N GLY A 151 2.46 30.35 0.89
CA GLY A 151 2.52 29.01 1.52
C GLY A 151 2.17 29.06 3.01
N GLU A 152 1.96 27.90 3.65
CA GLU A 152 2.02 27.84 5.12
C GLU A 152 3.49 27.91 5.57
N VAL A 153 3.75 28.43 6.78
CA VAL A 153 5.12 28.66 7.25
C VAL A 153 5.91 27.35 7.34
N ASP A 154 5.23 26.26 7.68
CA ASP A 154 5.83 24.95 7.82
C ASP A 154 6.27 24.37 6.47
N ASP A 155 5.49 24.53 5.38
CA ASP A 155 5.88 24.14 4.02
C ASP A 155 7.18 24.86 3.56
N VAL A 156 7.26 26.17 3.84
CA VAL A 156 8.42 27.00 3.48
C VAL A 156 9.66 26.61 4.30
N VAL A 157 9.46 26.22 5.56
CA VAL A 157 10.52 25.70 6.43
C VAL A 157 10.99 24.31 5.97
N ASP A 158 10.09 23.43 5.54
CA ASP A 158 10.42 22.10 5.05
C ASP A 158 11.15 22.14 3.69
N GLU A 159 10.73 23.01 2.75
CA GLU A 159 11.48 23.21 1.51
C GLU A 159 12.87 23.79 1.80
N ALA A 160 12.98 24.76 2.71
CA ALA A 160 14.27 25.31 3.13
C ALA A 160 15.17 24.26 3.81
N GLN A 161 14.61 23.34 4.61
CA GLN A 161 15.35 22.22 5.18
C GLN A 161 15.83 21.23 4.12
N ALA A 162 14.98 20.90 3.13
CA ALA A 162 15.34 20.02 2.03
C ALA A 162 16.51 20.58 1.19
N GLU A 163 16.50 21.89 0.90
CA GLU A 163 17.58 22.57 0.17
C GLU A 163 18.92 22.56 0.94
N ILE A 164 18.92 22.80 2.26
CA ILE A 164 20.13 22.63 3.07
C ILE A 164 20.59 21.17 3.04
N TYR A 165 19.66 20.21 3.10
CA TYR A 165 20.00 18.79 3.20
C TYR A 165 20.74 18.28 1.96
N GLN A 166 20.32 18.68 0.75
CA GLN A 166 20.97 18.32 -0.53
C GLN A 166 22.46 18.74 -0.60
N VAL A 167 22.87 19.78 0.12
CA VAL A 167 24.28 20.21 0.20
C VAL A 167 25.15 19.20 0.99
N THR A 168 24.53 18.41 1.85
CA THR A 168 25.21 17.57 2.87
C THR A 168 25.40 16.11 2.46
N GLU A 169 24.93 15.69 1.28
CA GLU A 169 24.89 14.29 0.88
C GLU A 169 26.31 13.70 0.70
N LYS A 170 26.73 12.90 1.69
CA LYS A 170 27.84 11.95 1.56
C LYS A 170 27.36 10.73 0.78
N ARG A 171 28.25 10.14 -0.02
CA ARG A 171 27.98 8.98 -0.88
C ARG A 171 27.20 7.88 -0.15
N THR A 172 26.04 7.52 -0.70
CA THR A 172 25.64 6.12 -0.81
C THR A 172 26.70 5.37 -1.61
N THR A 173 27.22 4.28 -1.04
CA THR A 173 28.13 3.34 -1.70
C THR A 173 27.36 2.56 -2.79
N GLU A 174 28.04 2.10 -3.85
CA GLU A 174 27.39 1.42 -4.98
C GLU A 174 26.90 0.00 -4.61
N ASP A 175 25.76 -0.41 -5.19
CA ASP A 175 24.94 -1.58 -4.77
C ASP A 175 25.55 -2.98 -4.98
N TYR A 176 26.84 -3.11 -5.37
CA TYR A 176 27.45 -4.40 -5.72
C TYR A 176 28.83 -4.59 -5.09
N ALA A 177 28.89 -5.28 -3.95
CA ALA A 177 30.14 -5.79 -3.40
C ALA A 177 30.47 -7.19 -3.98
N PRO A 178 31.74 -7.48 -4.32
CA PRO A 178 32.17 -8.83 -4.69
C PRO A 178 31.90 -9.84 -3.57
N LEU A 179 31.41 -11.04 -3.91
CA LEU A 179 31.07 -12.07 -2.91
C LEU A 179 32.25 -12.38 -1.97
N LYS A 180 33.50 -12.31 -2.45
CA LYS A 180 34.69 -12.51 -1.62
C LYS A 180 34.75 -11.53 -0.45
N ASP A 181 34.42 -10.27 -0.68
CA ASP A 181 34.57 -9.19 0.29
C ASP A 181 33.41 -9.19 1.30
N ILE A 182 32.25 -9.72 0.89
CA ILE A 182 31.12 -10.05 1.79
C ILE A 182 31.43 -11.32 2.62
N MET A 183 32.07 -12.32 2.03
CA MET A 183 32.36 -13.61 2.68
C MET A 183 33.33 -13.48 3.85
N GLU A 184 34.29 -12.56 3.80
CA GLU A 184 35.19 -12.30 4.94
C GLU A 184 34.38 -11.81 6.15
N GLY A 185 33.49 -10.81 5.97
CA GLY A 185 32.60 -10.35 7.05
C GLY A 185 31.59 -11.39 7.53
N ALA A 186 31.01 -12.19 6.64
CA ALA A 186 30.08 -13.26 7.02
C ALA A 186 30.78 -14.42 7.77
N LEU A 187 32.06 -14.68 7.49
CA LEU A 187 32.86 -15.64 8.25
C LEU A 187 33.27 -15.07 9.61
N ASP A 188 33.63 -13.79 9.69
CA ASP A 188 33.88 -13.10 10.97
C ASP A 188 32.64 -13.12 11.88
N GLU A 189 31.43 -12.95 11.32
CA GLU A 189 30.17 -13.12 12.07
C GLU A 189 29.98 -14.56 12.57
N ILE A 190 30.25 -15.57 11.74
CA ILE A 190 30.14 -16.98 12.14
C ILE A 190 31.19 -17.36 13.20
N GLU A 191 32.43 -16.88 13.09
CA GLU A 191 33.48 -17.08 14.09
C GLU A 191 33.17 -16.31 15.39
N ALA A 192 32.52 -15.15 15.32
CA ALA A 192 32.04 -14.43 16.50
C ALA A 192 30.93 -15.19 17.27
N ILE A 193 30.14 -16.01 16.57
CA ILE A 193 29.12 -16.89 17.16
C ILE A 193 29.78 -18.09 17.85
N ASP A 194 30.74 -18.76 17.21
CA ASP A 194 31.42 -19.95 17.78
C ASP A 194 32.38 -19.59 18.94
N SER A 195 33.02 -18.42 18.88
CA SER A 195 34.01 -17.97 19.89
C SER A 195 33.39 -17.36 21.16
N ARG A 196 32.09 -17.07 21.18
CA ARG A 196 31.37 -16.49 22.33
C ARG A 196 30.18 -17.35 22.77
N GLY A 197 30.46 -18.41 23.53
CA GLY A 197 29.42 -19.13 24.27
C GLY A 197 28.54 -18.16 25.09
N ASP A 198 27.22 -18.31 24.98
CA ASP A 198 26.16 -17.53 25.64
C ASP A 198 26.01 -16.04 25.26
N ALA A 199 26.66 -15.52 24.20
CA ALA A 199 26.41 -14.14 23.75
C ALA A 199 25.33 -14.06 22.65
N MET A 200 24.14 -13.56 22.97
CA MET A 200 23.09 -13.26 21.97
C MET A 200 23.59 -12.32 20.87
N ILE A 201 23.15 -12.56 19.63
CA ILE A 201 23.50 -11.71 18.46
C ILE A 201 22.59 -10.48 18.39
N GLY A 202 21.27 -10.69 18.54
CA GLY A 202 20.26 -9.64 18.52
C GLY A 202 20.16 -8.86 19.82
N VAL A 203 19.28 -7.86 19.85
CA VAL A 203 18.91 -7.15 21.08
C VAL A 203 18.07 -8.09 21.95
N PRO A 204 18.47 -8.38 23.21
CA PRO A 204 17.73 -9.31 24.07
C PRO A 204 16.33 -8.79 24.40
N THR A 205 15.29 -9.58 24.11
CA THR A 205 13.91 -9.27 24.48
C THR A 205 13.72 -9.32 26.00
N GLY A 206 14.55 -10.11 26.69
CA GLY A 206 14.52 -10.27 28.14
C GLY A 206 13.53 -11.34 28.62
N PHE A 207 13.09 -12.21 27.70
CA PHE A 207 12.29 -13.41 27.92
C PHE A 207 13.04 -14.61 27.35
N THR A 208 13.35 -15.59 28.20
CA THR A 208 14.30 -16.67 27.88
C THR A 208 13.83 -17.49 26.67
N ASP A 209 12.60 -18.01 26.70
CA ASP A 209 12.01 -18.79 25.61
C ASP A 209 11.92 -18.02 24.28
N LEU A 210 11.67 -16.70 24.33
CA LEU A 210 11.59 -15.86 23.13
C LEU A 210 12.99 -15.55 22.57
N ASP A 211 13.97 -15.32 23.44
CA ASP A 211 15.36 -15.11 23.07
C ASP A 211 16.00 -16.41 22.54
N GLU A 212 15.64 -17.59 23.05
CA GLU A 212 16.01 -18.90 22.47
C GLU A 212 15.39 -19.11 21.07
N LEU A 213 14.13 -18.73 20.87
CA LEU A 213 13.42 -18.85 19.59
C LEU A 213 13.97 -17.91 18.50
N THR A 214 14.46 -16.73 18.90
CA THR A 214 14.79 -15.62 17.98
C THR A 214 16.29 -15.29 17.90
N ASN A 215 17.08 -15.70 18.91
CA ASN A 215 18.44 -15.21 19.17
C ASN A 215 18.50 -13.67 19.32
N GLY A 216 17.47 -13.11 19.98
CA GLY A 216 17.23 -11.67 20.12
C GLY A 216 16.65 -11.01 18.87
N LEU A 217 16.40 -9.70 18.95
CA LEU A 217 15.86 -8.90 17.84
C LEU A 217 17.00 -8.40 16.93
N HIS A 218 16.99 -8.77 15.65
CA HIS A 218 18.13 -8.54 14.74
C HIS A 218 18.11 -7.18 14.03
N PRO A 219 19.28 -6.61 13.69
CA PRO A 219 19.41 -5.48 12.78
C PRO A 219 18.55 -5.59 11.52
N GLY A 220 17.94 -4.49 11.10
CA GLY A 220 17.13 -4.46 9.88
C GLY A 220 15.74 -5.10 9.97
N GLN A 221 15.35 -5.66 11.11
CA GLN A 221 14.02 -6.26 11.32
C GLN A 221 12.95 -5.22 11.65
N MET A 222 11.77 -5.41 11.07
CA MET A 222 10.51 -4.84 11.51
C MET A 222 9.72 -5.92 12.26
N ILE A 223 9.43 -5.67 13.52
CA ILE A 223 8.66 -6.55 14.40
C ILE A 223 7.31 -5.90 14.67
N ILE A 224 6.22 -6.58 14.39
CA ILE A 224 4.87 -6.14 14.78
C ILE A 224 4.47 -6.84 16.08
N VAL A 225 4.05 -6.07 17.08
CA VAL A 225 3.42 -6.56 18.31
C VAL A 225 1.95 -6.15 18.28
N ALA A 226 1.04 -7.11 18.41
CA ALA A 226 -0.39 -6.89 18.23
C ALA A 226 -1.20 -7.40 19.43
N ALA A 227 -2.11 -6.57 19.94
CA ALA A 227 -3.01 -6.95 21.03
C ALA A 227 -4.44 -6.45 20.79
N ARG A 228 -5.42 -7.13 21.38
CA ARG A 228 -6.79 -6.60 21.46
C ARG A 228 -6.88 -5.51 22.52
N PRO A 229 -7.55 -4.37 22.23
CA PRO A 229 -7.86 -3.36 23.24
C PRO A 229 -8.53 -3.99 24.48
N ALA A 230 -8.15 -3.55 25.68
CA ALA A 230 -8.69 -4.10 26.92
C ALA A 230 -10.22 -3.89 27.02
N MET A 231 -10.96 -4.94 27.42
CA MET A 231 -12.38 -4.83 27.76
C MET A 231 -12.54 -4.08 29.09
N GLY A 232 -13.04 -2.84 29.04
CA GLY A 232 -13.19 -2.00 30.24
C GLY A 232 -14.05 -0.74 30.03
N LYS A 233 -15.07 -0.81 29.16
CA LYS A 233 -15.91 0.34 28.76
C LYS A 233 -17.43 0.02 28.82
N ALA A 234 -17.85 -0.86 29.72
CA ALA A 234 -19.26 -1.24 29.84
C ALA A 234 -20.07 -0.19 30.64
N LEU A 235 -21.36 -0.09 30.34
CA LEU A 235 -22.31 0.84 30.96
C LEU A 235 -23.63 0.14 31.25
N ALA A 236 -24.34 0.53 32.31
CA ALA A 236 -25.64 -0.03 32.67
C ALA A 236 -26.66 0.12 31.53
N LEU A 237 -27.55 -0.87 31.34
CA LEU A 237 -28.50 -0.86 30.21
C LEU A 237 -29.42 0.36 30.16
N ASP A 238 -29.74 0.97 31.31
CA ASP A 238 -30.54 2.19 31.40
C ASP A 238 -29.75 3.48 31.12
N THR A 239 -28.43 3.39 30.89
CA THR A 239 -27.58 4.56 30.61
C THR A 239 -28.08 5.28 29.35
N PRO A 240 -28.46 6.57 29.44
CA PRO A 240 -28.97 7.32 28.31
C PRO A 240 -27.84 7.69 27.35
N LEU A 241 -28.05 7.43 26.05
CA LEU A 241 -27.13 7.75 24.97
C LEU A 241 -27.77 8.85 24.08
N PRO A 242 -27.10 9.98 23.83
CA PRO A 242 -27.63 11.05 23.00
C PRO A 242 -27.59 10.65 21.52
N THR A 243 -28.68 10.95 20.81
CA THR A 243 -28.82 10.74 19.37
C THR A 243 -29.12 12.08 18.68
N PRO A 244 -28.93 12.21 17.35
CA PRO A 244 -29.25 13.45 16.62
C PRO A 244 -30.72 13.89 16.71
N SER A 245 -31.62 13.02 17.17
CA SER A 245 -33.06 13.25 17.27
C SER A 245 -33.60 13.21 18.72
N GLY A 246 -32.77 12.92 19.72
CA GLY A 246 -33.20 12.78 21.11
C GLY A 246 -32.25 11.91 21.94
N TRP A 247 -32.81 10.92 22.62
CA TRP A 247 -32.08 9.99 23.49
C TRP A 247 -32.53 8.55 23.22
N THR A 248 -31.59 7.62 23.29
CA THR A 248 -31.82 6.17 23.41
C THR A 248 -31.18 5.68 24.71
N THR A 249 -31.22 4.38 25.00
CA THR A 249 -30.54 3.77 26.16
C THR A 249 -29.57 2.66 25.72
N MET A 250 -28.59 2.34 26.56
CA MET A 250 -27.59 1.29 26.29
C MET A 250 -28.21 -0.12 26.10
N GLY A 251 -29.40 -0.36 26.64
CA GLY A 251 -30.19 -1.58 26.41
C GLY A 251 -31.01 -1.57 25.12
N GLU A 252 -31.44 -0.40 24.64
CA GLU A 252 -32.28 -0.25 23.44
C GLU A 252 -31.47 -0.05 22.15
N VAL A 253 -30.24 0.47 22.26
CA VAL A 253 -29.37 0.74 21.12
C VAL A 253 -28.96 -0.53 20.36
N ALA A 254 -29.03 -0.47 19.03
CA ALA A 254 -28.72 -1.56 18.13
C ALA A 254 -27.75 -1.15 17.01
N THR A 255 -27.09 -2.14 16.39
CA THR A 255 -26.28 -1.92 15.18
C THR A 255 -27.14 -1.27 14.08
N GLY A 256 -26.66 -0.13 13.57
CA GLY A 256 -27.35 0.69 12.57
C GLY A 256 -27.88 2.02 13.13
N ASP A 257 -28.10 2.13 14.44
CA ASP A 257 -28.55 3.36 15.11
C ASP A 257 -27.47 4.46 15.05
N VAL A 258 -27.86 5.70 15.35
CA VAL A 258 -26.98 6.86 15.27
C VAL A 258 -26.89 7.56 16.62
N LEU A 259 -25.69 7.57 17.19
CA LEU A 259 -25.31 8.31 18.39
C LEU A 259 -24.61 9.63 18.01
N LEU A 260 -24.12 10.36 18.99
CA LEU A 260 -23.17 11.46 18.79
C LEU A 260 -21.73 11.00 19.07
N ASP A 261 -20.73 11.59 18.42
CA ASP A 261 -19.28 11.40 18.64
C ASP A 261 -18.70 12.41 19.65
N ALA A 262 -17.43 12.25 20.06
CA ALA A 262 -16.73 13.11 21.04
C ALA A 262 -16.88 14.63 20.82
N ASP A 263 -17.10 15.09 19.58
CA ASP A 263 -17.25 16.49 19.18
C ASP A 263 -18.74 16.93 19.05
N GLY A 264 -19.70 16.03 19.26
CA GLY A 264 -21.13 16.29 19.13
C GLY A 264 -21.72 16.02 17.73
N ARG A 265 -21.00 15.33 16.83
CA ARG A 265 -21.46 15.02 15.47
C ARG A 265 -22.13 13.64 15.38
N PRO A 266 -23.06 13.40 14.45
CA PRO A 266 -23.67 12.08 14.27
C PRO A 266 -22.67 10.99 13.85
N THR A 267 -22.68 9.84 14.54
CA THR A 267 -21.88 8.63 14.26
C THR A 267 -22.74 7.38 14.40
N ARG A 268 -22.54 6.36 13.55
CA ARG A 268 -23.36 5.14 13.53
C ARG A 268 -22.79 4.07 14.44
N VAL A 269 -23.67 3.36 15.15
CA VAL A 269 -23.33 2.14 15.88
C VAL A 269 -23.09 0.99 14.89
N VAL A 270 -21.87 0.44 14.90
CA VAL A 270 -21.46 -0.67 14.02
C VAL A 270 -21.51 -2.02 14.72
N ALA A 271 -21.34 -2.05 16.06
CA ALA A 271 -21.50 -3.26 16.86
C ALA A 271 -22.03 -2.93 18.27
N ALA A 272 -22.65 -3.93 18.90
CA ALA A 272 -23.12 -3.87 20.27
C ALA A 272 -22.94 -5.26 20.91
N THR A 273 -22.33 -5.33 22.09
CA THR A 273 -22.02 -6.61 22.77
C THR A 273 -23.30 -7.28 23.29
N ASP A 274 -23.20 -8.53 23.74
CA ASP A 274 -24.21 -9.09 24.63
C ASP A 274 -24.19 -8.38 26.00
N VAL A 275 -25.26 -8.60 26.77
CA VAL A 275 -25.44 -8.07 28.12
C VAL A 275 -24.57 -8.85 29.09
N MET A 276 -23.80 -8.13 29.91
CA MET A 276 -22.88 -8.67 30.90
C MET A 276 -23.48 -8.52 32.30
N GLU A 277 -23.58 -9.63 33.05
CA GLU A 277 -24.14 -9.65 34.41
C GLU A 277 -23.04 -9.89 35.46
N ASP A 278 -23.37 -9.62 36.73
CA ASP A 278 -22.48 -9.80 37.90
C ASP A 278 -21.14 -9.04 37.86
N ARG A 279 -21.17 -7.72 37.61
CA ARG A 279 -20.03 -6.81 37.79
C ARG A 279 -20.28 -5.85 38.95
N PRO A 280 -19.29 -5.52 39.81
CA PRO A 280 -19.50 -4.55 40.88
C PRO A 280 -19.82 -3.18 40.26
N CYS A 281 -20.96 -2.60 40.63
CA CYS A 281 -21.45 -1.35 40.06
C CYS A 281 -21.52 -0.25 41.13
N TYR A 282 -21.35 1.00 40.70
CA TYR A 282 -21.44 2.17 41.57
C TYR A 282 -22.27 3.25 40.88
N GLN A 283 -23.07 3.96 41.67
CA GLN A 283 -23.81 5.13 41.24
C GLN A 283 -23.01 6.39 41.60
N LEU A 284 -22.60 7.15 40.59
CA LEU A 284 -22.02 8.47 40.76
C LEU A 284 -23.14 9.52 40.80
N THR A 285 -22.98 10.55 41.62
CA THR A 285 -23.84 11.74 41.68
C THR A 285 -22.97 12.97 41.42
N PHE A 286 -23.38 13.84 40.50
CA PHE A 286 -22.65 15.06 40.14
C PHE A 286 -23.28 16.33 40.74
N SER A 287 -22.54 17.43 40.72
CA SER A 287 -22.92 18.74 41.28
C SER A 287 -24.09 19.44 40.57
N ASP A 288 -24.55 18.92 39.43
CA ASP A 288 -25.79 19.33 38.75
C ASP A 288 -27.01 18.47 39.16
N GLY A 289 -26.84 17.54 40.11
CA GLY A 289 -27.86 16.60 40.56
C GLY A 289 -28.08 15.41 39.64
N THR A 290 -27.30 15.24 38.56
CA THR A 290 -27.39 14.07 37.70
C THR A 290 -26.71 12.85 38.31
N THR A 291 -27.18 11.65 37.95
CA THR A 291 -26.60 10.38 38.38
C THR A 291 -26.33 9.46 37.20
N ILE A 292 -25.37 8.55 37.36
CA ILE A 292 -25.05 7.49 36.39
C ILE A 292 -24.55 6.25 37.13
N VAL A 293 -24.94 5.07 36.67
CA VAL A 293 -24.46 3.78 37.19
C VAL A 293 -23.43 3.22 36.22
N ALA A 294 -22.22 2.98 36.73
CA ALA A 294 -21.12 2.43 35.96
C ALA A 294 -20.47 1.27 36.72
N ASP A 295 -19.84 0.35 36.00
CA ASP A 295 -19.08 -0.72 36.64
C ASP A 295 -17.77 -0.20 37.25
N ALA A 296 -17.20 -0.98 38.17
CA ALA A 296 -15.99 -0.67 38.93
C ALA A 296 -14.82 -0.18 38.06
N GLU A 297 -14.66 -0.76 36.87
CA GLU A 297 -13.50 -0.54 35.98
C GLU A 297 -13.75 0.56 34.94
N HIS A 298 -14.97 1.08 34.85
CA HIS A 298 -15.33 2.19 33.95
C HIS A 298 -14.51 3.45 34.29
N GLN A 299 -13.99 4.15 33.28
CA GLN A 299 -12.99 5.21 33.47
C GLN A 299 -13.52 6.62 33.22
N TRP A 300 -13.07 7.53 34.07
CA TRP A 300 -13.44 8.94 34.14
C TRP A 300 -12.19 9.81 33.99
N VAL A 301 -12.24 10.82 33.14
CA VAL A 301 -11.27 11.93 33.21
C VAL A 301 -11.75 12.90 34.28
N VAL A 302 -10.90 13.15 35.28
CA VAL A 302 -11.12 14.18 36.30
C VAL A 302 -9.97 15.16 36.33
N GLU A 303 -10.22 16.38 36.77
CA GLU A 303 -9.21 17.41 36.95
C GLU A 303 -8.64 17.36 38.37
N ASP A 304 -7.33 17.14 38.48
CA ASP A 304 -6.56 17.26 39.72
C ASP A 304 -5.50 18.35 39.55
N GLY A 305 -5.48 19.34 40.44
CA GLY A 305 -4.53 20.45 40.40
C GLY A 305 -4.48 21.29 39.10
N GLY A 306 -5.47 21.18 38.21
CA GLY A 306 -5.45 21.81 36.88
C GLY A 306 -4.88 20.92 35.76
N GLN A 307 -4.78 19.61 35.98
CA GLN A 307 -4.39 18.61 34.97
C GLN A 307 -5.46 17.51 34.86
N PRO A 308 -5.80 17.04 33.64
CA PRO A 308 -6.71 15.91 33.46
C PRO A 308 -6.03 14.58 33.81
N VAL A 309 -6.70 13.77 34.62
CA VAL A 309 -6.25 12.48 35.16
C VAL A 309 -7.35 11.43 34.91
N VAL A 310 -6.99 10.29 34.34
CA VAL A 310 -7.92 9.16 34.16
C VAL A 310 -7.95 8.29 35.42
N CYS A 311 -9.13 8.01 35.95
CA CYS A 311 -9.37 7.18 37.13
C CYS A 311 -10.59 6.26 36.93
N THR A 312 -10.63 5.09 37.57
CA THR A 312 -11.81 4.21 37.49
C THR A 312 -12.93 4.66 38.43
N THR A 313 -14.15 4.16 38.23
CA THR A 313 -15.27 4.37 39.17
C THR A 313 -14.90 3.89 40.58
N LEU A 314 -14.18 2.77 40.68
CA LEU A 314 -13.66 2.25 41.94
C LEU A 314 -12.60 3.16 42.57
N ASP A 315 -11.72 3.79 41.76
CA ASP A 315 -10.75 4.78 42.24
C ASP A 315 -11.47 6.01 42.81
N LEU A 316 -12.49 6.54 42.11
CA LEU A 316 -13.30 7.67 42.60
C LEU A 316 -14.01 7.34 43.91
N HIS A 317 -14.68 6.19 43.99
CA HIS A 317 -15.31 5.72 45.22
C HIS A 317 -14.30 5.63 46.37
N SER A 318 -13.12 5.05 46.10
CA SER A 318 -12.05 4.87 47.08
C SER A 318 -11.43 6.18 47.54
N ALA A 319 -11.25 7.15 46.62
CA ALA A 319 -10.68 8.46 46.92
C ALA A 319 -11.66 9.33 47.74
N MET A 320 -12.92 9.39 47.34
CA MET A 320 -13.96 10.18 48.03
C MET A 320 -14.35 9.58 49.38
N SER A 321 -14.23 8.25 49.55
CA SER A 321 -14.38 7.60 50.86
C SER A 321 -13.20 7.84 51.80
N ALA A 322 -11.98 8.02 51.26
CA ALA A 322 -10.78 8.30 52.04
C ALA A 322 -10.65 9.79 52.45
N TYR A 323 -11.17 10.71 51.64
CA TYR A 323 -11.08 12.16 51.86
C TYR A 323 -12.47 12.82 51.83
N GLN A 324 -13.07 13.00 53.02
CA GLN A 324 -14.36 13.68 53.16
C GLN A 324 -14.31 15.10 52.58
N GLY A 325 -15.16 15.38 51.59
CA GLY A 325 -15.26 16.68 50.91
C GLY A 325 -14.48 16.79 49.59
N LEU A 326 -13.76 15.74 49.17
CA LEU A 326 -13.16 15.68 47.83
C LEU A 326 -14.25 15.67 46.75
N THR A 327 -14.26 16.65 45.86
CA THR A 327 -15.21 16.77 44.73
C THR A 327 -14.49 16.99 43.40
N PRO A 328 -13.97 15.91 42.77
CA PRO A 328 -13.20 15.99 41.53
C PRO A 328 -14.03 16.60 40.40
N ALA A 329 -13.47 17.56 39.65
CA ALA A 329 -14.13 18.11 38.47
C ALA A 329 -13.94 17.18 37.26
N VAL A 330 -14.88 17.14 36.31
CA VAL A 330 -14.87 16.32 35.10
C VAL A 330 -14.81 17.28 33.90
N PRO A 331 -13.61 17.51 33.34
CA PRO A 331 -13.41 18.57 32.36
C PRO A 331 -14.16 18.30 31.05
N ARG A 332 -14.67 19.38 30.43
CA ARG A 332 -15.38 19.38 29.13
C ARG A 332 -16.71 18.63 29.08
N SER A 333 -17.34 18.38 30.23
CA SER A 333 -18.62 17.66 30.37
C SER A 333 -19.88 18.33 29.76
N ALA A 334 -19.75 19.31 28.86
CA ALA A 334 -20.81 19.84 28.01
C ALA A 334 -20.26 20.69 26.84
N PRO A 335 -20.77 20.56 25.59
CA PRO A 335 -20.50 21.52 24.52
C PRO A 335 -21.31 22.82 24.68
N ARG A 336 -20.83 23.91 24.08
CA ARG A 336 -21.58 25.17 23.95
C ARG A 336 -22.73 24.98 22.95
N GLU A 337 -23.97 25.12 23.43
CA GLU A 337 -25.24 25.11 22.69
C GLU A 337 -25.49 23.91 21.75
N ILE A 338 -26.16 22.87 22.24
CA ILE A 338 -26.86 21.89 21.37
C ILE A 338 -28.27 22.41 21.09
N ALA A 339 -28.49 22.96 19.90
CA ALA A 339 -29.80 23.44 19.47
C ALA A 339 -30.77 22.27 19.19
N GLY A 340 -31.74 22.04 20.08
CA GLY A 340 -32.89 21.16 19.80
C GLY A 340 -33.47 20.36 20.97
N HIS A 341 -32.76 20.18 22.08
CA HIS A 341 -33.13 19.18 23.10
C HIS A 341 -33.79 19.69 24.39
N GLY A 342 -34.22 20.96 24.44
CA GLY A 342 -35.25 21.41 25.41
C GLY A 342 -34.89 21.39 26.91
N VAL A 343 -33.62 21.16 27.27
CA VAL A 343 -33.17 21.19 28.67
C VAL A 343 -32.50 22.53 28.97
N THR A 344 -33.16 23.38 29.75
CA THR A 344 -32.54 24.58 30.35
C THR A 344 -31.94 24.24 31.72
N THR A 345 -30.67 23.86 31.75
CA THR A 345 -29.83 24.01 32.94
C THR A 345 -29.17 25.38 32.89
N GLY A 346 -29.62 26.31 33.74
CA GLY A 346 -28.85 27.55 34.01
C GLY A 346 -27.53 27.20 34.73
N VAL A 347 -26.52 28.05 34.78
CA VAL A 347 -26.44 29.50 34.48
C VAL A 347 -25.24 29.79 33.56
N LEU A 348 -25.26 30.90 32.82
CA LEU A 348 -24.11 31.37 32.05
C LEU A 348 -22.91 31.68 32.97
N GLY A 349 -21.89 30.80 32.99
CA GLY A 349 -20.52 31.19 33.37
C GLY A 349 -19.79 30.40 34.47
N GLU A 350 -20.16 29.18 34.83
CA GLU A 350 -19.34 28.33 35.74
C GLU A 350 -18.66 27.14 35.04
N PRO A 351 -17.52 26.64 35.59
CA PRO A 351 -16.68 25.61 34.98
C PRO A 351 -17.12 24.18 35.32
N ASP A 352 -16.36 23.22 34.78
CA ASP A 352 -16.45 21.76 34.81
C ASP A 352 -17.22 21.09 35.98
N ARG A 353 -18.14 20.16 35.65
CA ARG A 353 -19.02 19.46 36.62
C ARG A 353 -18.21 18.67 37.63
N ARG A 354 -18.61 18.66 38.91
CA ARG A 354 -17.92 17.91 39.97
C ARG A 354 -18.65 16.64 40.35
N VAL A 355 -17.91 15.59 40.71
CA VAL A 355 -18.47 14.39 41.36
C VAL A 355 -18.69 14.70 42.85
N GLU A 356 -19.93 14.60 43.33
CA GLU A 356 -20.28 14.85 44.74
C GLU A 356 -20.35 13.57 45.58
N ARG A 357 -20.79 12.45 44.99
CA ARG A 357 -20.81 11.13 45.64
C ARG A 357 -20.54 10.02 44.64
N VAL A 358 -19.96 8.93 45.12
CA VAL A 358 -19.93 7.63 44.42
C VAL A 358 -20.28 6.56 45.44
N GLU A 359 -21.38 5.85 45.22
CA GLU A 359 -21.95 4.89 46.17
C GLU A 359 -22.07 3.51 45.51
N PRO A 360 -21.67 2.41 46.17
CA PRO A 360 -21.84 1.06 45.61
C PRO A 360 -23.32 0.71 45.51
N VAL A 361 -23.71 0.14 44.38
CA VAL A 361 -25.07 -0.37 44.13
C VAL A 361 -25.05 -1.88 43.88
N ALA A 362 -26.22 -2.51 43.92
CA ALA A 362 -26.35 -3.89 43.47
C ALA A 362 -25.87 -3.99 42.01
N SER A 363 -25.23 -5.10 41.65
CA SER A 363 -24.80 -5.35 40.27
C SER A 363 -26.00 -5.20 39.32
N VAL A 364 -25.85 -4.35 38.31
CA VAL A 364 -26.82 -4.20 37.22
C VAL A 364 -26.24 -4.81 35.94
N PRO A 365 -27.07 -5.27 35.00
CA PRO A 365 -26.59 -5.70 33.69
C PRO A 365 -25.96 -4.52 32.94
N VAL A 366 -24.78 -4.73 32.34
CA VAL A 366 -24.01 -3.71 31.61
C VAL A 366 -23.67 -4.17 30.18
N ARG A 367 -23.41 -3.24 29.25
CA ARG A 367 -23.16 -3.53 27.83
C ARG A 367 -22.23 -2.48 27.22
N CYS A 368 -21.60 -2.82 26.08
CA CYS A 368 -20.79 -1.92 25.27
C CYS A 368 -21.36 -1.76 23.85
N VAL A 369 -21.10 -0.61 23.22
CA VAL A 369 -21.29 -0.40 21.77
C VAL A 369 -20.02 0.13 21.10
N GLU A 370 -19.99 0.09 19.78
CA GLU A 370 -18.90 0.54 18.91
C GLU A 370 -19.44 1.40 17.78
N VAL A 371 -18.69 2.42 17.36
CA VAL A 371 -19.15 3.43 16.38
C VAL A 371 -18.17 3.68 15.23
N ASP A 372 -18.69 4.21 14.12
CA ASP A 372 -18.03 4.37 12.81
C ASP A 372 -17.09 5.59 12.66
N ASN A 373 -16.87 6.40 13.71
CA ASN A 373 -15.97 7.55 13.64
C ASN A 373 -14.48 7.16 13.84
N PRO A 374 -13.52 7.98 13.36
CA PRO A 374 -12.08 7.64 13.36
C PRO A 374 -11.47 7.42 14.74
N ASP A 375 -12.01 8.04 15.78
CA ASP A 375 -11.52 7.93 17.15
C ASP A 375 -12.18 6.75 17.90
N HIS A 376 -13.20 6.12 17.31
CA HIS A 376 -14.10 5.13 17.91
C HIS A 376 -14.78 5.61 19.21
N LEU A 377 -14.99 6.92 19.34
CA LEU A 377 -15.52 7.56 20.54
C LEU A 377 -16.97 7.96 20.33
N TYR A 378 -17.86 7.40 21.13
CA TYR A 378 -19.26 7.80 21.17
C TYR A 378 -19.59 8.50 22.47
N LEU A 379 -20.57 9.38 22.38
CA LEU A 379 -21.08 10.06 23.52
C LEU A 379 -21.91 9.10 24.38
N ALA A 380 -21.46 8.86 25.61
CA ALA A 380 -22.09 7.92 26.52
C ALA A 380 -22.44 8.59 27.85
N GLY A 381 -23.64 8.29 28.37
CA GLY A 381 -24.29 9.17 29.33
C GLY A 381 -24.46 10.56 28.73
N LYS A 382 -24.37 11.59 29.57
CA LYS A 382 -24.30 12.98 29.10
C LYS A 382 -22.84 13.50 28.99
N THR A 383 -21.78 12.66 29.13
CA THR A 383 -20.39 13.13 29.47
C THR A 383 -19.05 12.40 29.00
N MET A 384 -18.95 11.07 28.71
CA MET A 384 -18.12 10.46 27.59
C MET A 384 -16.51 10.27 27.59
N VAL A 385 -15.86 9.04 27.59
CA VAL A 385 -14.32 8.76 27.57
C VAL A 385 -13.77 7.32 27.09
N PRO A 386 -12.49 7.11 26.57
CA PRO A 386 -11.77 5.79 26.21
C PRO A 386 -10.31 5.42 26.77
N THR A 387 -9.71 4.19 26.54
CA THR A 387 -8.29 3.67 26.87
C THR A 387 -7.68 2.37 26.12
N HIS A 388 -6.52 1.75 26.59
CA HIS A 388 -5.17 1.35 25.97
C HIS A 388 -4.67 -0.14 25.72
N ASN A 389 -3.43 -0.32 25.14
CA ASN A 389 -2.72 -1.59 24.79
C ASN A 389 -1.18 -1.81 25.11
N SER A 390 -0.39 -0.82 25.53
CA SER A 390 1.08 -0.69 25.23
C SER A 390 2.17 -1.54 25.94
N THR A 391 1.85 -2.58 26.74
CA THR A 391 2.81 -3.05 27.78
C THR A 391 4.07 -3.79 27.28
N LEU A 392 4.02 -4.61 26.22
CA LEU A 392 5.17 -5.44 25.83
C LEU A 392 6.37 -4.63 25.30
N GLY A 393 6.14 -3.58 24.52
CA GLY A 393 7.23 -2.76 23.98
C GLY A 393 8.06 -2.06 25.07
N LEU A 394 7.43 -1.76 26.21
CA LEU A 394 8.11 -1.24 27.40
C LEU A 394 9.05 -2.28 28.03
N ASP A 395 8.68 -3.56 28.03
CA ASP A 395 9.54 -4.63 28.55
C ASP A 395 10.75 -4.90 27.64
N PHE A 396 10.58 -4.86 26.31
CA PHE A 396 11.71 -4.96 25.37
C PHE A 396 12.69 -3.78 25.53
N ALA A 397 12.18 -2.55 25.64
CA ALA A 397 13.01 -1.37 25.89
C ALA A 397 13.71 -1.40 27.26
N ARG A 398 13.02 -1.89 28.30
CA ARG A 398 13.57 -2.13 29.64
C ARG A 398 14.68 -3.17 29.62
N SER A 399 14.50 -4.29 28.90
CA SER A 399 15.54 -5.29 28.72
C SER A 399 16.77 -4.67 28.05
N ALA A 400 16.59 -4.09 26.85
CA ALA A 400 17.67 -3.50 26.08
C ALA A 400 18.48 -2.46 26.89
N SER A 401 17.81 -1.44 27.46
CA SER A 401 18.52 -0.31 28.08
C SER A 401 18.86 -0.48 29.55
N ILE A 402 17.98 -1.06 30.37
CA ILE A 402 18.22 -1.16 31.83
C ILE A 402 19.00 -2.42 32.18
N LYS A 403 18.69 -3.59 31.58
CA LYS A 403 19.45 -4.82 31.85
C LYS A 403 20.76 -4.91 31.06
N HIS A 404 20.74 -4.52 29.78
CA HIS A 404 21.87 -4.76 28.85
C HIS A 404 22.63 -3.49 28.45
N GLY A 405 22.23 -2.30 28.90
CA GLY A 405 22.93 -1.03 28.61
C GLY A 405 22.92 -0.61 27.15
N LEU A 406 22.04 -1.18 26.33
CA LEU A 406 21.89 -0.87 24.90
C LEU A 406 20.96 0.32 24.70
N THR A 407 21.36 1.28 23.89
CA THR A 407 20.56 2.49 23.64
C THR A 407 19.24 2.14 22.94
N SER A 408 18.11 2.54 23.52
CA SER A 408 16.78 2.37 22.90
C SER A 408 15.95 3.65 22.92
N CYS A 409 14.97 3.74 22.02
CA CYS A 409 14.07 4.89 21.90
C CYS A 409 12.61 4.43 21.81
N ILE A 410 11.73 5.05 22.59
CA ILE A 410 10.27 4.86 22.53
C ILE A 410 9.66 6.13 21.94
N PHE A 411 9.00 6.00 20.79
CA PHE A 411 8.09 7.01 20.24
C PHE A 411 6.67 6.65 20.69
N SER A 412 6.12 7.45 21.59
CA SER A 412 4.79 7.25 22.18
C SER A 412 3.81 8.30 21.70
N LEU A 413 2.74 7.84 21.08
CA LEU A 413 1.67 8.64 20.49
C LEU A 413 0.41 8.60 21.36
N GLU A 414 0.25 7.56 22.19
CA GLU A 414 -0.90 7.38 23.10
C GLU A 414 -0.58 7.78 24.55
N MET A 415 0.63 7.48 25.05
CA MET A 415 0.99 7.65 26.46
C MET A 415 2.02 8.77 26.68
N SER A 416 1.85 9.55 27.75
CA SER A 416 2.83 10.58 28.15
C SER A 416 4.14 9.98 28.66
N ARG A 417 5.26 10.72 28.56
CA ARG A 417 6.56 10.33 29.14
C ARG A 417 6.45 10.01 30.63
N ASN A 418 5.62 10.74 31.37
CA ASN A 418 5.41 10.50 32.80
C ASN A 418 4.75 9.14 33.06
N GLU A 419 3.74 8.76 32.27
CA GLU A 419 3.08 7.46 32.43
C GLU A 419 4.03 6.30 32.08
N ILE A 420 4.78 6.44 30.99
CA ILE A 420 5.84 5.49 30.60
C ILE A 420 6.85 5.32 31.74
N THR A 421 7.36 6.44 32.28
CA THR A 421 8.35 6.43 33.37
C THR A 421 7.80 5.73 34.62
N MET A 422 6.55 6.01 34.99
CA MET A 422 5.90 5.38 36.14
C MET A 422 5.71 3.86 35.94
N ARG A 423 5.40 3.39 34.73
CA ARG A 423 5.30 1.96 34.41
C ARG A 423 6.67 1.28 34.42
N LEU A 424 7.71 1.89 33.84
CA LEU A 424 9.08 1.37 33.90
C LEU A 424 9.59 1.23 35.34
N LEU A 425 9.37 2.26 36.16
CA LEU A 425 9.74 2.24 37.59
C LEU A 425 8.93 1.20 38.38
N SER A 426 7.62 1.07 38.12
CA SER A 426 6.76 0.04 38.72
C SER A 426 7.25 -1.37 38.37
N ALA A 427 7.58 -1.59 37.09
CA ALA A 427 8.05 -2.87 36.57
C ALA A 427 9.41 -3.29 37.14
N GLU A 428 10.33 -2.34 37.30
CA GLU A 428 11.69 -2.60 37.76
C GLU A 428 11.81 -2.66 39.30
N ALA A 429 11.18 -1.73 40.02
CA ALA A 429 11.17 -1.72 41.49
C ALA A 429 10.25 -2.78 42.11
N LYS A 430 9.37 -3.42 41.32
CA LYS A 430 8.29 -4.32 41.79
C LYS A 430 7.41 -3.63 42.84
N VAL A 431 7.04 -2.38 42.55
CA VAL A 431 6.11 -1.55 43.34
C VAL A 431 4.82 -1.42 42.55
N PRO A 432 3.62 -1.70 43.12
CA PRO A 432 2.39 -1.69 42.35
C PRO A 432 2.10 -0.31 41.74
N LEU A 433 1.76 -0.25 40.45
CA LEU A 433 1.56 1.01 39.74
C LEU A 433 0.51 1.90 40.43
N HIS A 434 -0.53 1.29 41.01
CA HIS A 434 -1.57 2.00 41.75
C HIS A 434 -1.10 2.57 43.10
N HIS A 435 -0.09 1.99 43.77
CA HIS A 435 0.55 2.62 44.93
C HIS A 435 1.26 3.91 44.51
N MET A 436 1.95 3.87 43.36
CA MET A 436 2.71 5.00 42.82
C MET A 436 1.81 6.11 42.28
N ARG A 437 0.73 5.77 41.56
CA ARG A 437 -0.28 6.73 41.07
C ARG A 437 -1.05 7.39 42.22
N ASN A 438 -1.49 6.63 43.20
CA ASN A 438 -2.39 7.11 44.24
C ASN A 438 -1.66 7.65 45.49
N GLY A 439 -0.33 7.81 45.43
CA GLY A 439 0.50 8.33 46.52
C GLY A 439 0.59 7.43 47.76
N LYS A 440 0.09 6.19 47.71
CA LYS A 440 0.02 5.25 48.84
C LYS A 440 1.27 4.38 48.98
N MET A 441 2.44 4.91 48.60
CA MET A 441 3.71 4.20 48.72
C MET A 441 4.11 4.01 50.18
N THR A 442 4.38 2.77 50.56
CA THR A 442 4.96 2.44 51.87
C THR A 442 6.43 2.83 51.95
N ASP A 443 7.01 2.93 53.16
CA ASP A 443 8.45 3.14 53.33
C ASP A 443 9.30 2.05 52.63
N GLU A 444 8.77 0.82 52.54
CA GLU A 444 9.41 -0.27 51.80
C GLU A 444 9.31 -0.07 50.28
N ASP A 445 8.17 0.38 49.75
CA ASP A 445 8.01 0.74 48.34
C ASP A 445 8.97 1.87 47.95
N TRP A 446 9.11 2.90 48.80
CA TRP A 446 10.10 3.97 48.62
C TRP A 446 11.53 3.42 48.62
N ALA A 447 11.86 2.51 49.53
CA ALA A 447 13.19 1.89 49.58
C ALA A 447 13.47 0.94 48.39
N ARG A 448 12.45 0.29 47.82
CA ARG A 448 12.57 -0.48 46.57
C ARG A 448 12.76 0.45 45.37
N LEU A 449 11.95 1.51 45.26
CA LEU A 449 12.04 2.50 44.18
C LEU A 449 13.39 3.22 44.19
N ALA A 450 13.85 3.73 45.33
CA ALA A 450 15.11 4.45 45.45
C ALA A 450 16.33 3.59 45.06
N ARG A 451 16.30 2.27 45.33
CA ARG A 451 17.36 1.33 44.91
C ARG A 451 17.43 1.16 43.40
N LYS A 452 16.30 1.20 42.68
CA LYS A 452 16.24 1.05 41.22
C LYS A 452 16.27 2.37 40.44
N MET A 453 16.01 3.50 41.09
CA MET A 453 16.02 4.82 40.48
C MET A 453 17.38 5.18 39.85
N GLY A 454 18.50 4.76 40.45
CA GLY A 454 19.84 4.94 39.87
C GLY A 454 20.00 4.20 38.54
N GLU A 455 19.75 2.89 38.53
CA GLU A 455 19.82 2.04 37.33
C GLU A 455 18.92 2.56 36.19
N VAL A 456 17.69 2.96 36.51
CA VAL A 456 16.74 3.51 35.53
C VAL A 456 17.15 4.90 35.02
N SER A 457 17.79 5.72 35.87
CA SER A 457 18.25 7.07 35.50
C SER A 457 19.56 7.08 34.69
N GLU A 458 20.38 6.03 34.81
CA GLU A 458 21.63 5.89 34.04
C GLU A 458 21.44 5.12 32.72
N ALA A 459 20.33 4.40 32.57
CA ALA A 459 20.02 3.64 31.36
C ALA A 459 19.86 4.53 30.11
N PRO A 460 20.42 4.13 28.94
CA PRO A 460 20.34 4.91 27.70
C PRO A 460 18.98 4.76 26.98
N LEU A 461 17.90 5.07 27.69
CA LEU A 461 16.52 4.99 27.21
C LEU A 461 15.96 6.40 26.90
N PHE A 462 15.61 6.64 25.65
CA PHE A 462 15.04 7.90 25.18
C PHE A 462 13.52 7.78 24.97
N ILE A 463 12.73 8.75 25.44
CA ILE A 463 11.27 8.75 25.30
C ILE A 463 10.80 10.04 24.63
N ASP A 464 10.16 9.91 23.47
CA ASP A 464 9.53 11.00 22.75
C ASP A 464 8.00 10.82 22.78
N ASP A 465 7.32 11.74 23.44
CA ASP A 465 5.87 11.78 23.63
C ASP A 465 5.22 12.94 22.85
N SER A 466 5.85 13.38 21.75
CA SER A 466 5.30 14.42 20.89
C SER A 466 4.03 13.91 20.18
N PRO A 467 2.91 14.65 20.21
CA PRO A 467 1.70 14.26 19.50
C PRO A 467 1.88 14.35 17.98
N ASN A 468 1.10 13.56 17.22
CA ASN A 468 0.96 13.61 15.76
C ASN A 468 2.24 13.40 14.93
N LEU A 469 3.28 12.79 15.50
CA LEU A 469 4.57 12.59 14.81
C LEU A 469 4.43 11.93 13.44
N THR A 470 5.06 12.55 12.45
CA THR A 470 5.22 12.01 11.11
C THR A 470 6.38 11.02 11.03
N MET A 471 6.34 10.16 10.02
CA MET A 471 7.44 9.22 9.72
C MET A 471 8.78 9.93 9.46
N MET A 472 8.75 11.12 8.87
CA MET A 472 9.95 11.91 8.56
C MET A 472 10.62 12.43 9.84
N GLU A 473 9.83 12.92 10.80
CA GLU A 473 10.35 13.36 12.10
C GLU A 473 10.91 12.18 12.91
N ILE A 474 10.21 11.05 12.95
CA ILE A 474 10.69 9.82 13.60
C ILE A 474 12.03 9.39 13.00
N ARG A 475 12.14 9.34 11.67
CA ARG A 475 13.40 9.04 10.97
C ARG A 475 14.51 10.05 11.30
N ALA A 476 14.23 11.35 11.28
CA ALA A 476 15.21 12.39 11.58
C ALA A 476 15.71 12.33 13.04
N LYS A 477 14.80 12.10 13.99
CA LYS A 477 15.12 11.92 15.42
C LYS A 477 15.92 10.63 15.65
N ALA A 478 15.50 9.51 15.05
CA ALA A 478 16.20 8.23 15.12
C ALA A 478 17.62 8.29 14.53
N ARG A 479 17.81 8.87 13.34
CA ARG A 479 19.14 9.14 12.75
C ARG A 479 20.04 9.93 13.71
N ARG A 480 19.51 10.99 14.33
CA ARG A 480 20.26 11.84 15.28
C ARG A 480 20.67 11.08 16.54
N LEU A 481 19.80 10.21 17.06
CA LEU A 481 20.11 9.33 18.20
C LEU A 481 21.14 8.26 17.82
N LYS A 482 20.99 7.60 16.66
CA LYS A 482 21.96 6.62 16.14
C LYS A 482 23.35 7.21 16.04
N GLN A 483 23.49 8.42 15.48
CA GLN A 483 24.77 9.10 15.33
C GLN A 483 25.44 9.51 16.66
N ARG A 484 24.65 9.82 17.70
CA ARG A 484 25.18 10.36 18.98
C ARG A 484 25.35 9.32 20.09
N HIS A 485 24.52 8.28 20.08
CA HIS A 485 24.37 7.35 21.19
C HIS A 485 24.32 5.87 20.77
N ASP A 486 24.62 5.55 19.50
CA ASP A 486 24.51 4.20 18.91
C ASP A 486 23.18 3.49 19.23
N LEU A 487 22.07 4.09 18.78
CA LEU A 487 20.73 3.52 18.91
C LEU A 487 20.66 2.05 18.42
N ARG A 488 20.14 1.15 19.25
CA ARG A 488 20.06 -0.30 19.02
C ARG A 488 18.63 -0.83 18.89
N LEU A 489 17.63 -0.13 19.43
CA LEU A 489 16.23 -0.55 19.37
C LEU A 489 15.31 0.68 19.26
N ILE A 490 14.28 0.59 18.42
CA ILE A 490 13.18 1.55 18.38
C ILE A 490 11.87 0.84 18.72
N VAL A 491 11.04 1.47 19.55
CA VAL A 491 9.65 1.08 19.81
C VAL A 491 8.73 2.22 19.37
N ILE A 492 7.66 1.92 18.65
CA ILE A 492 6.64 2.88 18.21
C ILE A 492 5.27 2.43 18.74
N ASP A 493 4.61 3.29 19.51
CA ASP A 493 3.39 2.97 20.26
C ASP A 493 2.28 4.04 20.08
N TYR A 494 1.17 3.79 19.40
CA TYR A 494 0.87 2.67 18.50
C TYR A 494 0.72 3.18 17.06
N LEU A 495 1.02 2.31 16.10
CA LEU A 495 1.14 2.66 14.67
C LEU A 495 -0.12 3.34 14.12
N GLN A 496 -1.31 2.96 14.61
CA GLN A 496 -2.58 3.57 14.20
C GLN A 496 -2.89 4.95 14.85
N LEU A 497 -1.91 5.63 15.48
CA LEU A 497 -1.96 7.08 15.76
C LEU A 497 -0.99 7.92 14.92
N MET A 498 -0.16 7.29 14.08
CA MET A 498 0.73 8.02 13.19
C MET A 498 -0.04 8.82 12.14
N THR A 499 0.51 9.96 11.70
CA THR A 499 -0.05 10.74 10.59
C THR A 499 0.99 10.85 9.46
N SER A 500 0.52 10.84 8.22
CA SER A 500 1.34 11.00 7.02
C SER A 500 1.63 12.46 6.67
N GLY A 501 1.05 13.43 7.40
CA GLY A 501 1.07 14.86 7.06
C GLY A 501 0.27 15.24 5.80
N LYS A 502 -0.27 14.25 5.06
CA LYS A 502 -1.01 14.45 3.81
C LYS A 502 -2.48 14.06 4.00
N LYS A 503 -3.37 14.62 3.17
CA LYS A 503 -4.74 14.09 3.06
C LYS A 503 -4.73 12.77 2.29
N VAL A 504 -4.74 11.67 3.04
CA VAL A 504 -4.88 10.31 2.50
C VAL A 504 -6.34 9.88 2.58
N GLU A 505 -6.85 9.21 1.54
CA GLU A 505 -8.29 8.90 1.45
C GLU A 505 -8.76 7.73 2.33
N SER A 506 -7.86 6.86 2.78
CA SER A 506 -8.22 5.69 3.60
C SER A 506 -7.11 5.36 4.60
N ARG A 507 -7.50 5.13 5.86
CA ARG A 507 -6.57 4.81 6.96
C ARG A 507 -5.75 3.55 6.68
N GLN A 508 -6.34 2.57 5.99
CA GLN A 508 -5.71 1.31 5.63
C GLN A 508 -4.50 1.49 4.71
N LEU A 509 -4.58 2.47 3.79
CA LEU A 509 -3.48 2.81 2.89
C LEU A 509 -2.37 3.55 3.64
N GLU A 510 -2.74 4.42 4.57
CA GLU A 510 -1.80 5.13 5.44
C GLU A 510 -1.02 4.15 6.36
N VAL A 511 -1.72 3.20 6.97
CA VAL A 511 -1.14 2.09 7.76
C VAL A 511 -0.21 1.21 6.90
N SER A 512 -0.55 0.97 5.63
CA SER A 512 0.30 0.25 4.67
C SER A 512 1.59 1.04 4.34
N GLU A 513 1.48 2.36 4.14
CA GLU A 513 2.63 3.24 3.88
C GLU A 513 3.55 3.34 5.11
N PHE A 514 2.98 3.40 6.32
CA PHE A 514 3.76 3.35 7.56
C PHE A 514 4.50 2.03 7.71
N SER A 515 3.84 0.88 7.48
CA SER A 515 4.46 -0.45 7.51
C SER A 515 5.73 -0.52 6.66
N ARG A 516 5.62 -0.16 5.37
CA ARG A 516 6.78 -0.11 4.45
C ARG A 516 7.84 0.89 4.91
N SER A 517 7.43 2.06 5.38
CA SER A 517 8.37 3.12 5.79
C SER A 517 9.15 2.79 7.07
N ILE A 518 8.52 2.04 7.99
CA ILE A 518 9.16 1.45 9.18
C ILE A 518 10.15 0.38 8.75
N LYS A 519 9.79 -0.52 7.83
CA LYS A 519 10.72 -1.54 7.31
C LYS A 519 11.93 -0.92 6.60
N LEU A 520 11.74 0.18 5.87
CA LEU A 520 12.84 0.94 5.29
C LEU A 520 13.69 1.63 6.37
N LEU A 521 13.09 2.21 7.42
CA LEU A 521 13.81 2.80 8.56
C LEU A 521 14.67 1.76 9.29
N ALA A 522 14.14 0.57 9.54
CA ALA A 522 14.85 -0.53 10.19
C ALA A 522 16.11 -0.94 9.41
N LYS A 523 15.97 -1.10 8.09
CA LYS A 523 17.10 -1.41 7.19
C LYS A 523 18.10 -0.27 7.10
N GLU A 524 17.64 0.96 6.98
CA GLU A 524 18.47 2.17 6.84
C GLU A 524 19.35 2.43 8.07
N LEU A 525 18.84 2.14 9.27
CA LEU A 525 19.56 2.35 10.53
C LEU A 525 20.21 1.08 11.10
N GLU A 526 20.10 -0.05 10.39
CA GLU A 526 20.61 -1.36 10.78
C GLU A 526 20.25 -1.72 12.23
N LEU A 527 18.96 -1.61 12.58
CA LEU A 527 18.46 -1.89 13.92
C LEU A 527 17.03 -2.48 13.89
N PRO A 528 16.63 -3.27 14.90
CA PRO A 528 15.25 -3.71 15.07
C PRO A 528 14.30 -2.54 15.40
N VAL A 529 13.16 -2.49 14.71
CA VAL A 529 12.05 -1.57 15.00
C VAL A 529 10.80 -2.36 15.37
N VAL A 530 10.31 -2.15 16.59
CA VAL A 530 9.09 -2.75 17.14
C VAL A 530 7.94 -1.78 16.97
N ALA A 531 6.94 -2.14 16.17
CA ALA A 531 5.71 -1.40 16.00
C ALA A 531 4.58 -2.06 16.79
N ILE A 532 4.02 -1.35 17.78
CA ILE A 532 2.82 -1.78 18.49
C ILE A 532 1.60 -1.41 17.65
N CYS A 533 0.64 -2.33 17.56
CA CYS A 533 -0.62 -2.12 16.84
C CYS A 533 -1.80 -2.75 17.59
N GLN A 534 -2.99 -2.23 17.32
CA GLN A 534 -4.24 -2.80 17.83
C GLN A 534 -4.82 -3.81 16.84
N LEU A 535 -5.39 -4.90 17.36
CA LEU A 535 -6.10 -5.92 16.59
C LEU A 535 -7.58 -5.55 16.38
N ASN A 536 -8.14 -5.97 15.23
CA ASN A 536 -9.56 -5.85 14.96
C ASN A 536 -10.40 -6.76 15.88
N ARG A 537 -11.55 -6.24 16.34
CA ARG A 537 -12.47 -6.93 17.25
C ARG A 537 -13.24 -8.10 16.64
N GLY A 538 -13.10 -8.38 15.34
CA GLY A 538 -13.74 -9.53 14.69
C GLY A 538 -13.39 -10.90 15.32
N SER A 539 -12.27 -10.99 16.05
CA SER A 539 -11.91 -12.16 16.86
C SER A 539 -12.84 -12.41 18.06
N GLU A 540 -13.60 -11.41 18.52
CA GLU A 540 -14.55 -11.53 19.64
C GLU A 540 -15.85 -12.26 19.25
N GLN A 541 -16.19 -12.26 17.95
CA GLN A 541 -17.37 -12.94 17.41
C GLN A 541 -17.12 -14.42 17.07
N ARG A 542 -15.87 -14.87 17.15
CA ARG A 542 -15.51 -16.28 16.95
C ARG A 542 -15.76 -17.09 18.22
N SER A 543 -16.08 -18.37 18.04
CA SER A 543 -16.09 -19.35 19.14
C SER A 543 -14.70 -19.54 19.75
N ASP A 544 -13.65 -19.42 18.94
CA ASP A 544 -12.26 -19.33 19.38
C ASP A 544 -11.81 -17.87 19.37
N LYS A 545 -11.67 -17.30 20.56
CA LYS A 545 -11.26 -15.91 20.81
C LYS A 545 -9.76 -15.69 20.70
N ARG A 546 -8.96 -16.70 20.33
CA ARG A 546 -7.50 -16.58 20.14
C ARG A 546 -7.18 -15.69 18.93
N PRO A 547 -6.25 -14.72 19.04
CA PRO A 547 -5.91 -13.82 17.94
C PRO A 547 -5.14 -14.55 16.83
N MET A 548 -5.37 -14.13 15.59
CA MET A 548 -4.75 -14.67 14.38
C MET A 548 -4.13 -13.56 13.53
N THR A 549 -3.21 -13.90 12.62
CA THR A 549 -2.62 -12.93 11.67
C THR A 549 -3.67 -12.31 10.74
N SER A 550 -4.86 -12.92 10.61
CA SER A 550 -6.03 -12.32 9.94
C SER A 550 -6.63 -11.12 10.68
N ASP A 551 -6.36 -10.98 11.98
CA ASP A 551 -7.01 -10.00 12.85
C ASP A 551 -6.21 -8.69 12.94
N LEU A 552 -4.94 -8.75 12.50
CA LEU A 552 -4.12 -7.59 12.11
C LEU A 552 -4.63 -6.89 10.84
N ARG A 553 -5.49 -7.56 10.07
CA ARG A 553 -5.86 -7.08 8.73
C ARG A 553 -7.08 -6.20 8.80
N GLU A 554 -6.85 -4.91 8.62
CA GLU A 554 -7.85 -4.01 8.08
C GLU A 554 -8.14 -4.33 6.60
N SER A 555 -7.21 -4.97 5.88
CA SER A 555 -7.38 -5.42 4.48
C SER A 555 -8.39 -6.57 4.34
N GLY A 556 -9.37 -6.43 3.47
CA GLY A 556 -10.37 -7.46 3.21
C GLY A 556 -9.89 -8.64 2.37
N CYS A 557 -10.77 -9.64 2.19
CA CYS A 557 -10.45 -10.95 1.63
C CYS A 557 -11.30 -11.28 0.39
N LEU A 558 -10.90 -12.31 -0.37
CA LEU A 558 -11.51 -12.75 -1.63
C LEU A 558 -12.11 -14.17 -1.47
N THR A 559 -12.90 -14.68 -2.43
CA THR A 559 -13.44 -16.06 -2.35
C THR A 559 -12.57 -17.08 -3.09
N ALA A 560 -12.70 -18.36 -2.75
CA ALA A 560 -11.94 -19.47 -3.36
C ALA A 560 -12.00 -19.49 -4.89
N ASP A 561 -13.11 -19.05 -5.49
CA ASP A 561 -13.33 -19.07 -6.94
C ASP A 561 -12.78 -17.85 -7.69
N THR A 562 -12.25 -16.84 -6.99
CA THR A 562 -11.56 -15.69 -7.60
C THR A 562 -10.26 -16.13 -8.27
N ARG A 563 -10.06 -15.68 -9.51
CA ARG A 563 -8.99 -16.14 -10.41
C ARG A 563 -7.86 -15.12 -10.54
N LEU A 564 -6.65 -15.59 -10.27
CA LEU A 564 -5.40 -14.85 -10.40
C LEU A 564 -4.80 -15.08 -11.78
N MET A 565 -4.40 -14.01 -12.46
CA MET A 565 -3.76 -14.13 -13.77
C MET A 565 -2.27 -14.40 -13.62
N ARG A 566 -1.82 -15.58 -14.08
CA ARG A 566 -0.41 -15.98 -14.03
C ARG A 566 0.42 -15.21 -15.07
N ALA A 567 1.57 -14.71 -14.65
CA ALA A 567 2.52 -14.03 -15.52
C ALA A 567 3.33 -15.00 -16.39
N ASP A 568 3.58 -16.21 -15.91
CA ASP A 568 4.38 -17.22 -16.64
C ASP A 568 3.68 -17.76 -17.89
N THR A 569 2.37 -18.00 -17.81
CA THR A 569 1.58 -18.74 -18.80
C THR A 569 0.42 -17.94 -19.38
N GLY A 570 0.02 -16.84 -18.73
CA GLY A 570 -1.17 -16.05 -19.11
C GLY A 570 -2.50 -16.71 -18.75
N ALA A 571 -2.46 -17.96 -18.26
CA ALA A 571 -3.59 -18.70 -17.75
C ALA A 571 -4.08 -18.11 -16.41
N GLU A 572 -5.21 -18.60 -15.92
CA GLU A 572 -5.79 -18.17 -14.64
C GLU A 572 -5.86 -19.35 -13.68
N VAL A 573 -5.44 -19.13 -12.43
CA VAL A 573 -5.54 -20.11 -11.34
C VAL A 573 -6.36 -19.49 -10.21
N SER A 574 -7.30 -20.23 -9.65
CA SER A 574 -8.12 -19.74 -8.53
C SER A 574 -7.42 -19.89 -7.18
N LEU A 575 -7.81 -19.06 -6.21
CA LEU A 575 -7.28 -19.14 -4.84
C LEU A 575 -7.51 -20.53 -4.21
N GLY A 576 -8.65 -21.17 -4.50
CA GLY A 576 -8.96 -22.53 -4.06
C GLY A 576 -8.08 -23.61 -4.72
N GLU A 577 -7.74 -23.46 -6.00
CA GLU A 577 -6.80 -24.35 -6.70
C GLU A 577 -5.39 -24.23 -6.10
N LEU A 578 -4.89 -23.00 -5.89
CA LEU A 578 -3.59 -22.77 -5.26
C LEU A 578 -3.46 -23.40 -3.86
N LEU A 579 -4.51 -23.29 -3.04
CA LEU A 579 -4.52 -23.87 -1.69
C LEU A 579 -4.63 -25.39 -1.72
N ALA A 580 -5.46 -25.96 -2.59
CA ALA A 580 -5.66 -27.40 -2.69
C ALA A 580 -4.37 -28.13 -3.13
N ASP A 581 -3.56 -27.49 -3.98
CA ASP A 581 -2.30 -28.01 -4.50
C ASP A 581 -1.06 -27.57 -3.69
N ASP A 582 -1.21 -26.85 -2.56
CA ASP A 582 -0.14 -26.15 -1.79
C ASP A 582 0.90 -25.47 -2.70
N THR A 583 0.41 -24.82 -3.76
CA THR A 583 1.29 -24.25 -4.80
C THR A 583 1.85 -22.91 -4.34
N ARG A 584 3.18 -22.82 -4.34
CA ARG A 584 3.93 -21.65 -3.88
C ARG A 584 4.74 -21.02 -5.00
N ASP A 585 5.16 -19.78 -4.75
CA ASP A 585 6.03 -18.98 -5.63
C ASP A 585 5.55 -18.85 -7.08
N VAL A 586 4.24 -18.65 -7.27
CA VAL A 586 3.59 -18.53 -8.58
C VAL A 586 3.79 -17.13 -9.15
N PRO A 587 4.34 -16.98 -10.38
CA PRO A 587 4.40 -15.69 -11.04
C PRO A 587 3.00 -15.18 -11.41
N VAL A 588 2.60 -14.03 -10.88
CA VAL A 588 1.32 -13.35 -11.14
C VAL A 588 1.54 -11.93 -11.66
N TRP A 589 0.52 -11.36 -12.31
CA TRP A 589 0.54 -9.95 -12.71
C TRP A 589 0.17 -9.01 -11.56
N SER A 590 0.95 -7.96 -11.38
CA SER A 590 0.75 -6.85 -10.45
C SER A 590 0.96 -5.52 -11.15
N LEU A 591 0.48 -4.42 -10.57
CA LEU A 591 0.76 -3.06 -11.01
C LEU A 591 1.99 -2.50 -10.28
N ASP A 592 2.86 -1.83 -11.02
CA ASP A 592 3.91 -0.95 -10.48
C ASP A 592 3.37 0.47 -10.16
N ASP A 593 4.23 1.35 -9.68
CA ASP A 593 3.89 2.74 -9.35
C ASP A 593 3.45 3.58 -10.57
N ARG A 594 3.70 3.09 -11.80
CA ARG A 594 3.25 3.69 -13.07
C ARG A 594 1.93 3.07 -13.58
N LEU A 595 1.33 2.18 -12.79
CA LEU A 595 0.11 1.43 -13.10
C LEU A 595 0.29 0.57 -14.38
N LYS A 596 1.50 0.04 -14.57
CA LYS A 596 1.87 -0.93 -15.61
C LYS A 596 1.92 -2.35 -15.06
N LEU A 597 1.54 -3.33 -15.88
CA LEU A 597 1.59 -4.73 -15.46
C LEU A 597 3.02 -5.25 -15.45
N VAL A 598 3.47 -5.65 -14.26
CA VAL A 598 4.79 -6.25 -13.99
C VAL A 598 4.61 -7.64 -13.37
N PRO A 599 5.50 -8.60 -13.69
CA PRO A 599 5.48 -9.91 -13.05
C PRO A 599 5.98 -9.79 -11.60
N ARG A 600 5.28 -10.46 -10.68
CA ARG A 600 5.64 -10.57 -9.26
C ARG A 600 5.33 -11.98 -8.75
N THR A 601 6.03 -12.39 -7.69
CA THR A 601 5.88 -13.73 -7.11
C THR A 601 4.79 -13.71 -6.05
N LEU A 602 3.74 -14.51 -6.25
CA LEU A 602 2.78 -14.89 -5.22
C LEU A 602 3.38 -16.03 -4.42
N THR A 603 3.72 -15.82 -3.14
CA THR A 603 4.41 -16.86 -2.35
C THR A 603 3.46 -17.96 -1.90
N HIS A 604 2.25 -17.59 -1.46
CA HIS A 604 1.20 -18.52 -1.05
C HIS A 604 -0.18 -17.83 -1.01
N ALA A 605 -1.22 -18.65 -1.15
CA ALA A 605 -2.61 -18.32 -0.85
C ALA A 605 -3.09 -19.17 0.34
N PHE A 606 -3.97 -18.65 1.18
CA PHE A 606 -4.35 -19.30 2.44
C PHE A 606 -5.74 -18.83 2.93
N PRO A 607 -6.42 -19.63 3.77
CA PRO A 607 -7.76 -19.29 4.27
C PRO A 607 -7.72 -18.17 5.33
N SER A 608 -8.75 -17.32 5.33
CA SER A 608 -8.94 -16.19 6.27
C SER A 608 -10.29 -16.28 7.01
N GLY A 609 -10.80 -17.50 7.17
CA GLY A 609 -12.05 -17.80 7.88
C GLY A 609 -13.32 -17.61 7.05
N VAL A 610 -14.46 -17.46 7.73
CA VAL A 610 -15.77 -17.18 7.12
C VAL A 610 -16.13 -15.72 7.40
N LYS A 611 -16.53 -14.98 6.35
CA LYS A 611 -16.91 -13.55 6.45
C LYS A 611 -18.09 -13.26 5.51
N GLU A 612 -18.84 -12.18 5.75
CA GLU A 612 -19.81 -11.69 4.76
C GLU A 612 -19.09 -11.23 3.48
N VAL A 613 -19.57 -11.72 2.33
CA VAL A 613 -19.00 -11.42 1.02
C VAL A 613 -20.01 -10.69 0.16
N PHE A 614 -19.52 -9.74 -0.62
CA PHE A 614 -20.28 -8.94 -1.58
C PHE A 614 -19.78 -9.24 -2.99
N ARG A 615 -20.72 -9.37 -3.93
CA ARG A 615 -20.43 -9.46 -5.36
C ARG A 615 -20.46 -8.08 -5.99
N LEU A 616 -19.29 -7.64 -6.44
CA LEU A 616 -19.09 -6.42 -7.21
C LEU A 616 -19.21 -6.73 -8.71
N LYS A 617 -20.08 -6.03 -9.45
CA LYS A 617 -20.17 -6.16 -10.92
C LYS A 617 -19.84 -4.85 -11.64
N LEU A 618 -19.08 -4.93 -12.72
CA LEU A 618 -18.62 -3.79 -13.51
C LEU A 618 -19.32 -3.67 -14.88
N ALA A 619 -19.19 -2.52 -15.54
CA ALA A 619 -19.85 -2.20 -16.80
C ALA A 619 -19.22 -2.89 -18.03
N SER A 620 -18.00 -3.44 -17.92
CA SER A 620 -17.48 -4.46 -18.83
C SER A 620 -18.21 -5.81 -18.71
N GLY A 621 -18.92 -6.05 -17.60
CA GLY A 621 -19.50 -7.34 -17.24
C GLY A 621 -18.59 -8.22 -16.38
N ARG A 622 -17.35 -7.79 -16.07
CA ARG A 622 -16.51 -8.42 -15.03
C ARG A 622 -17.22 -8.42 -13.68
N GLU A 623 -17.03 -9.47 -12.89
CA GLU A 623 -17.48 -9.53 -11.51
C GLU A 623 -16.43 -10.19 -10.61
N ILE A 624 -16.36 -9.76 -9.36
CA ILE A 624 -15.48 -10.29 -8.31
C ILE A 624 -16.26 -10.36 -6.99
N LYS A 625 -15.81 -11.21 -6.08
CA LYS A 625 -16.42 -11.41 -4.76
C LYS A 625 -15.40 -11.13 -3.68
N ALA A 626 -15.70 -10.16 -2.82
CA ALA A 626 -14.80 -9.73 -1.76
C ALA A 626 -15.57 -9.30 -0.51
N THR A 627 -14.89 -9.23 0.63
CA THR A 627 -15.47 -8.66 1.86
C THR A 627 -15.61 -7.14 1.76
N ALA A 628 -16.47 -6.54 2.59
CA ALA A 628 -16.73 -5.10 2.57
C ALA A 628 -15.46 -4.24 2.75
N ASN A 629 -14.49 -4.71 3.54
CA ASN A 629 -13.21 -4.04 3.79
C ASN A 629 -12.13 -4.33 2.72
N HIS A 630 -12.43 -5.02 1.61
CA HIS A 630 -11.40 -5.31 0.59
C HIS A 630 -11.17 -4.08 -0.31
N PRO A 631 -9.94 -3.54 -0.41
CA PRO A 631 -9.68 -2.32 -1.18
C PRO A 631 -9.61 -2.56 -2.69
N PHE A 632 -10.25 -1.69 -3.45
CA PHE A 632 -10.17 -1.62 -4.90
C PHE A 632 -9.58 -0.29 -5.34
N LEU A 633 -8.73 -0.32 -6.37
CA LEU A 633 -8.08 0.88 -6.88
C LEU A 633 -9.10 1.81 -7.56
N THR A 634 -9.36 2.99 -6.99
CA THR A 634 -10.09 4.09 -7.64
C THR A 634 -9.12 5.12 -8.22
N TYR A 635 -9.61 6.19 -8.82
CA TYR A 635 -8.74 7.25 -9.37
C TYR A 635 -8.00 8.01 -8.27
N ASP A 636 -8.70 8.27 -7.18
CA ASP A 636 -8.24 9.14 -6.09
C ASP A 636 -7.41 8.36 -5.04
N GLY A 637 -7.52 7.03 -5.04
CA GLY A 637 -6.82 6.11 -4.12
C GLY A 637 -7.45 4.71 -4.07
N TRP A 638 -6.93 3.83 -3.23
CA TRP A 638 -7.58 2.55 -2.93
C TRP A 638 -8.75 2.76 -1.97
N LYS A 639 -9.94 2.22 -2.28
CA LYS A 639 -11.14 2.35 -1.44
C LYS A 639 -11.76 0.98 -1.12
N PRO A 640 -12.15 0.71 0.15
CA PRO A 640 -12.90 -0.48 0.53
C PRO A 640 -14.19 -0.67 -0.29
N LEU A 641 -14.53 -1.92 -0.60
CA LEU A 641 -15.76 -2.27 -1.31
C LEU A 641 -17.03 -1.65 -0.67
N GLY A 642 -17.10 -1.58 0.65
CA GLY A 642 -18.23 -1.02 1.39
C GLY A 642 -18.44 0.49 1.22
N GLU A 643 -17.39 1.22 0.81
CA GLU A 643 -17.48 2.65 0.48
C GLU A 643 -17.84 2.89 -1.00
N LEU A 644 -17.69 1.87 -1.85
CA LEU A 644 -18.03 1.98 -3.27
C LEU A 644 -19.54 2.03 -3.47
N THR A 645 -19.97 2.83 -4.44
CA THR A 645 -21.37 2.93 -4.84
C THR A 645 -21.53 2.70 -6.35
N PRO A 646 -22.69 2.21 -6.83
CA PRO A 646 -22.97 2.12 -8.26
C PRO A 646 -22.76 3.48 -8.96
N GLY A 647 -21.89 3.50 -9.97
CA GLY A 647 -21.42 4.72 -10.64
C GLY A 647 -19.94 5.06 -10.35
N ALA A 648 -19.36 4.57 -9.25
CA ALA A 648 -17.93 4.67 -8.97
C ALA A 648 -17.10 4.01 -10.08
N ARG A 649 -15.82 4.40 -10.22
CA ARG A 649 -14.89 3.82 -11.20
C ARG A 649 -13.70 3.18 -10.51
N ILE A 650 -13.39 1.94 -10.90
CA ILE A 650 -12.23 1.20 -10.39
C ILE A 650 -11.30 0.73 -11.50
N GLY A 651 -10.03 0.49 -11.13
CA GLY A 651 -8.97 0.00 -11.98
C GLY A 651 -9.17 -1.48 -12.33
N SER A 652 -9.37 -1.75 -13.61
CA SER A 652 -9.41 -3.10 -14.17
C SER A 652 -8.39 -3.23 -15.30
N VAL A 653 -8.04 -4.45 -15.72
CA VAL A 653 -6.98 -4.62 -16.73
C VAL A 653 -7.44 -4.12 -18.11
N ARG A 654 -6.60 -3.28 -18.74
CA ARG A 654 -6.79 -2.72 -20.07
C ARG A 654 -6.03 -3.52 -21.14
N HIS A 655 -4.80 -3.87 -20.83
CA HIS A 655 -3.87 -4.59 -21.70
C HIS A 655 -3.33 -5.78 -20.92
N VAL A 656 -3.18 -6.93 -21.59
CA VAL A 656 -2.46 -8.08 -21.04
C VAL A 656 -1.18 -8.23 -21.87
N PRO A 657 0.02 -8.09 -21.26
CA PRO A 657 1.30 -8.38 -21.92
C PRO A 657 1.37 -9.83 -22.43
N PRO A 658 2.33 -10.18 -23.31
CA PRO A 658 2.66 -11.58 -23.52
C PRO A 658 3.11 -12.22 -22.19
N PRO A 659 2.77 -13.49 -21.93
CA PRO A 659 3.29 -14.22 -20.78
C PRO A 659 4.79 -14.45 -20.92
N LEU A 660 5.47 -14.70 -19.79
CA LEU A 660 6.93 -14.91 -19.76
C LEU A 660 7.35 -16.14 -20.57
N GLU A 661 6.53 -17.20 -20.60
CA GLU A 661 6.73 -18.38 -21.42
C GLU A 661 5.71 -18.43 -22.56
N LEU A 662 6.18 -18.18 -23.79
CA LEU A 662 5.39 -18.43 -25.00
C LEU A 662 5.54 -19.90 -25.44
N LYS A 663 4.42 -20.61 -25.56
CA LYS A 663 4.37 -22.03 -25.94
C LYS A 663 3.50 -22.18 -27.21
N PRO A 664 4.07 -22.04 -28.42
CA PRO A 664 3.33 -22.21 -29.66
C PRO A 664 2.78 -23.63 -29.80
N TRP A 665 1.62 -23.75 -30.44
CA TRP A 665 0.97 -25.03 -30.76
C TRP A 665 1.06 -25.31 -32.26
N ASP A 666 0.57 -26.48 -32.70
CA ASP A 666 0.35 -26.73 -34.12
C ASP A 666 -0.87 -25.93 -34.63
N ASP A 667 -0.76 -25.27 -35.80
CA ASP A 667 -1.83 -24.40 -36.32
C ASP A 667 -3.13 -25.17 -36.62
N ASP A 668 -3.06 -26.47 -36.94
CA ASP A 668 -4.23 -27.31 -37.12
C ASP A 668 -4.90 -27.67 -35.78
N GLU A 669 -4.14 -27.77 -34.67
CA GLU A 669 -4.71 -27.90 -33.33
C GLU A 669 -5.48 -26.63 -32.95
N VAL A 670 -4.87 -25.46 -33.14
CA VAL A 670 -5.50 -24.16 -32.85
C VAL A 670 -6.78 -23.97 -33.67
N THR A 671 -6.72 -24.27 -34.97
CA THR A 671 -7.85 -24.20 -35.91
C THR A 671 -8.98 -25.15 -35.50
N LEU A 672 -8.65 -26.42 -35.22
CA LEU A 672 -9.63 -27.44 -34.89
C LEU A 672 -10.26 -27.20 -33.52
N LEU A 673 -9.47 -26.79 -32.51
CA LEU A 673 -9.98 -26.47 -31.16
C LEU A 673 -11.03 -25.35 -31.24
N ALA A 674 -10.70 -24.27 -31.94
CA ALA A 674 -11.58 -23.11 -32.08
C ALA A 674 -12.93 -23.48 -32.71
N HIS A 675 -12.94 -24.28 -33.79
CA HIS A 675 -14.18 -24.74 -34.43
C HIS A 675 -14.95 -25.76 -33.56
N LEU A 676 -14.26 -26.62 -32.81
CA LEU A 676 -14.91 -27.57 -31.91
C LEU A 676 -15.50 -26.89 -30.66
N LEU A 677 -14.88 -25.83 -30.14
CA LEU A 677 -15.40 -25.08 -28.99
C LEU A 677 -16.72 -24.37 -29.31
N GLY A 678 -16.90 -23.86 -30.53
CA GLY A 678 -18.18 -23.39 -31.03
C GLY A 678 -19.15 -24.52 -31.42
N ASP A 679 -19.35 -24.71 -32.72
CA ASP A 679 -20.31 -25.65 -33.33
C ASP A 679 -19.93 -27.15 -33.19
N GLY A 680 -18.88 -27.50 -32.44
CA GLY A 680 -18.50 -28.88 -32.17
C GLY A 680 -19.34 -29.57 -31.10
N SER A 681 -19.59 -30.86 -31.30
CA SER A 681 -20.17 -31.78 -30.32
C SER A 681 -19.24 -32.97 -30.07
N PHE A 682 -18.82 -33.12 -28.82
CA PHE A 682 -17.90 -34.16 -28.35
C PHE A 682 -18.36 -34.75 -27.00
N VAL A 683 -19.69 -34.84 -26.80
CA VAL A 683 -20.28 -35.40 -25.59
C VAL A 683 -20.06 -36.92 -25.48
N ARG A 684 -20.01 -37.43 -24.24
CA ARG A 684 -19.76 -38.86 -23.98
C ARG A 684 -20.78 -39.75 -24.69
N ARG A 685 -20.31 -40.90 -25.21
CA ARG A 685 -21.10 -41.91 -25.95
C ARG A 685 -21.71 -41.44 -27.29
N GLN A 686 -21.28 -40.30 -27.83
CA GLN A 686 -21.63 -39.86 -29.20
C GLN A 686 -20.37 -39.72 -30.08
N PRO A 687 -20.48 -39.84 -31.42
CA PRO A 687 -19.37 -39.51 -32.32
C PRO A 687 -19.01 -38.02 -32.21
N ILE A 688 -17.73 -37.68 -32.32
CA ILE A 688 -17.31 -36.28 -32.48
C ILE A 688 -17.91 -35.76 -33.79
N ARG A 689 -18.58 -34.61 -33.70
CA ARG A 689 -19.22 -33.92 -34.82
C ARG A 689 -18.86 -32.45 -34.84
N TYR A 690 -18.87 -31.86 -36.03
CA TYR A 690 -18.86 -30.42 -36.28
C TYR A 690 -19.96 -30.11 -37.30
N ALA A 691 -20.68 -29.00 -37.15
CA ALA A 691 -21.74 -28.62 -38.08
C ALA A 691 -21.53 -27.20 -38.60
N SER A 692 -21.70 -26.99 -39.90
CA SER A 692 -21.70 -25.63 -40.47
C SER A 692 -22.45 -25.54 -41.79
N ILE A 693 -22.84 -24.31 -42.13
CA ILE A 693 -23.37 -23.93 -43.46
C ILE A 693 -22.29 -23.31 -44.36
N ASP A 694 -21.07 -23.14 -43.84
CA ASP A 694 -19.95 -22.52 -44.55
C ASP A 694 -18.94 -23.58 -45.00
N GLU A 695 -18.79 -23.76 -46.31
CA GLU A 695 -17.84 -24.71 -46.89
C GLU A 695 -16.39 -24.42 -46.48
N HIS A 696 -16.00 -23.17 -46.20
CA HIS A 696 -14.65 -22.85 -45.75
C HIS A 696 -14.39 -23.38 -44.34
N ASN A 697 -15.36 -23.26 -43.43
CA ASN A 697 -15.25 -23.79 -42.08
C ASN A 697 -15.23 -25.34 -42.08
N LEU A 698 -15.99 -25.96 -42.99
CA LEU A 698 -16.02 -27.41 -43.16
C LEU A 698 -14.69 -27.93 -43.73
N ASP A 699 -14.10 -27.21 -44.69
CA ASP A 699 -12.77 -27.53 -45.23
C ASP A 699 -11.66 -27.33 -44.19
N ALA A 700 -11.69 -26.24 -43.42
CA ALA A 700 -10.73 -25.98 -42.34
C ALA A 700 -10.70 -27.13 -41.31
N VAL A 701 -11.88 -27.56 -40.83
CA VAL A 701 -11.99 -28.69 -39.88
C VAL A 701 -11.56 -30.01 -40.53
N THR A 702 -11.93 -30.26 -41.78
CA THR A 702 -11.57 -31.50 -42.48
C THR A 702 -10.07 -31.59 -42.74
N SER A 703 -9.44 -30.48 -43.16
CA SER A 703 -8.02 -30.38 -43.42
C SER A 703 -7.20 -30.50 -42.14
N ALA A 704 -7.58 -29.79 -41.07
CA ALA A 704 -6.90 -29.86 -39.78
C ALA A 704 -7.00 -31.26 -39.14
N ALA A 705 -8.21 -31.84 -39.10
CA ALA A 705 -8.40 -33.21 -38.58
C ALA A 705 -7.58 -34.26 -39.37
N LYS A 706 -7.45 -34.07 -40.69
CA LYS A 706 -6.68 -34.98 -41.55
C LYS A 706 -5.17 -34.83 -41.37
N ARG A 707 -4.65 -33.59 -41.37
CA ARG A 707 -3.20 -33.32 -41.25
C ARG A 707 -2.67 -33.67 -39.86
N ARG A 708 -3.33 -33.20 -38.80
CA ARG A 708 -2.85 -33.34 -37.42
C ARG A 708 -3.17 -34.69 -36.77
N PHE A 709 -4.36 -35.24 -37.04
CA PHE A 709 -4.88 -36.43 -36.34
C PHE A 709 -5.07 -37.65 -37.27
N GLY A 710 -4.78 -37.52 -38.57
CA GLY A 710 -5.00 -38.59 -39.57
C GLY A 710 -6.48 -38.90 -39.84
N ILE A 711 -7.41 -38.06 -39.38
CA ILE A 711 -8.85 -38.32 -39.44
C ILE A 711 -9.45 -37.73 -40.71
N THR A 712 -9.98 -38.61 -41.57
CA THR A 712 -10.81 -38.20 -42.70
C THR A 712 -12.23 -37.92 -42.22
N GLY A 713 -12.65 -36.65 -42.27
CA GLY A 713 -14.02 -36.26 -41.95
C GLY A 713 -15.04 -36.87 -42.92
N VAL A 714 -16.14 -37.39 -42.38
CA VAL A 714 -17.25 -37.95 -43.16
C VAL A 714 -18.39 -36.93 -43.16
N ARG A 715 -18.76 -36.43 -44.35
CA ARG A 715 -19.91 -35.53 -44.51
C ARG A 715 -21.21 -36.34 -44.40
N ASP A 716 -22.07 -35.97 -43.46
CA ASP A 716 -23.46 -36.40 -43.39
C ASP A 716 -24.34 -35.29 -43.98
N GLU A 717 -24.86 -35.51 -45.19
CA GLU A 717 -25.78 -34.59 -45.85
C GLU A 717 -27.23 -35.07 -45.66
N TYR A 718 -28.02 -34.32 -44.89
CA TYR A 718 -29.44 -34.56 -44.70
C TYR A 718 -30.24 -33.42 -45.32
N ALA A 719 -31.02 -33.70 -46.37
CA ALA A 719 -31.79 -32.68 -47.11
C ALA A 719 -32.74 -31.83 -46.23
N ALA A 720 -33.19 -32.35 -45.08
CA ALA A 720 -34.03 -31.63 -44.13
C ALA A 720 -33.25 -30.75 -43.13
N ALA A 721 -31.96 -30.99 -42.89
CA ALA A 721 -31.21 -30.40 -41.78
C ALA A 721 -30.78 -28.94 -42.00
N ARG A 722 -30.72 -28.48 -43.26
CA ARG A 722 -30.23 -27.13 -43.67
C ARG A 722 -28.80 -26.78 -43.21
N VAL A 723 -28.04 -27.77 -42.73
CA VAL A 723 -26.65 -27.64 -42.26
C VAL A 723 -25.89 -28.93 -42.58
N THR A 724 -24.64 -28.80 -43.01
CA THR A 724 -23.77 -29.95 -43.27
C THR A 724 -23.09 -30.36 -41.98
N THR A 725 -23.13 -31.65 -41.64
CA THR A 725 -22.47 -32.19 -40.45
C THR A 725 -21.27 -33.03 -40.84
N LEU A 726 -20.10 -32.76 -40.27
CA LEU A 726 -18.94 -33.64 -40.32
C LEU A 726 -18.97 -34.59 -39.12
N ARG A 727 -18.84 -35.89 -39.36
CA ARG A 727 -18.40 -36.85 -38.33
C ARG A 727 -16.90 -37.01 -38.43
N LEU A 728 -16.22 -37.02 -37.28
CA LEU A 728 -14.77 -37.21 -37.16
C LEU A 728 -14.48 -38.59 -36.53
N PRO A 729 -14.58 -39.71 -37.30
CA PRO A 729 -14.33 -41.05 -36.78
C PRO A 729 -12.85 -41.25 -36.45
N ALA A 730 -12.52 -42.22 -35.59
CA ALA A 730 -11.13 -42.61 -35.41
C ALA A 730 -10.57 -43.22 -36.72
N PRO A 731 -9.28 -43.05 -37.03
CA PRO A 731 -8.68 -43.57 -38.26
C PRO A 731 -8.44 -45.09 -38.22
N TYR A 732 -8.80 -45.73 -37.10
CA TYR A 732 -8.69 -47.16 -36.84
C TYR A 732 -9.90 -47.67 -36.06
N ARG A 733 -10.11 -48.99 -36.08
CA ARG A 733 -11.14 -49.66 -35.29
C ARG A 733 -10.85 -49.47 -33.79
N LEU A 734 -11.81 -48.91 -33.06
CA LEU A 734 -11.74 -48.76 -31.61
C LEU A 734 -11.80 -50.15 -30.93
N ALA A 735 -10.96 -50.34 -29.92
CA ALA A 735 -10.81 -51.55 -29.13
C ALA A 735 -10.47 -51.17 -27.68
N ARG A 736 -10.42 -52.13 -26.74
CA ARG A 736 -10.08 -51.84 -25.33
C ARG A 736 -8.70 -51.14 -25.27
N GLY A 737 -8.65 -49.96 -24.67
CA GLY A 737 -7.44 -49.13 -24.59
C GLY A 737 -7.14 -48.25 -25.81
N LYS A 738 -7.91 -48.32 -26.91
CA LYS A 738 -7.76 -47.41 -28.07
C LYS A 738 -8.91 -46.41 -28.14
N ARG A 739 -8.56 -45.11 -28.15
CA ARG A 739 -9.48 -43.97 -28.18
C ARG A 739 -9.42 -43.24 -29.52
N ASN A 740 -10.40 -42.40 -29.85
CA ASN A 740 -10.27 -41.49 -31.00
C ASN A 740 -9.17 -40.45 -30.68
N PRO A 741 -8.21 -40.18 -31.59
CA PRO A 741 -7.13 -39.21 -31.36
C PRO A 741 -7.60 -37.82 -30.88
N ILE A 742 -8.63 -37.24 -31.52
CA ILE A 742 -9.20 -35.94 -31.10
C ILE A 742 -9.89 -36.10 -29.73
N ALA A 743 -10.51 -37.23 -29.44
CA ALA A 743 -11.13 -37.46 -28.14
C ALA A 743 -10.10 -37.53 -27.00
N ALA A 744 -8.93 -38.14 -27.24
CA ALA A 744 -7.85 -38.25 -26.28
C ALA A 744 -7.20 -36.87 -26.01
N TRP A 745 -6.88 -36.13 -27.07
CA TRP A 745 -6.41 -34.75 -26.96
C TRP A 745 -7.41 -33.82 -26.24
N LEU A 746 -8.72 -33.98 -26.50
CA LEU A 746 -9.74 -33.25 -25.74
C LEU A 746 -9.89 -33.71 -24.28
N ASP A 747 -9.44 -34.91 -23.88
CA ASP A 747 -9.35 -35.27 -22.46
C ASP A 747 -8.18 -34.55 -21.78
N GLU A 748 -7.02 -34.48 -22.44
CA GLU A 748 -5.82 -33.78 -21.96
C GLU A 748 -6.11 -32.29 -21.74
N LEU A 749 -6.97 -31.69 -22.56
CA LEU A 749 -7.47 -30.32 -22.42
C LEU A 749 -8.67 -30.17 -21.46
N GLY A 750 -9.14 -31.24 -20.82
CA GLY A 750 -10.30 -31.23 -19.91
C GLY A 750 -11.67 -30.98 -20.59
N LEU A 751 -11.73 -30.97 -21.91
CA LEU A 751 -12.92 -30.61 -22.70
C LEU A 751 -13.82 -31.80 -23.08
N PHE A 752 -13.28 -33.02 -23.16
CA PHE A 752 -14.04 -34.14 -23.72
C PHE A 752 -15.25 -34.52 -22.83
N GLY A 753 -16.43 -34.56 -23.45
CA GLY A 753 -17.68 -34.86 -22.77
C GLY A 753 -18.50 -33.66 -22.35
N LEU A 754 -17.92 -32.45 -22.33
CA LEU A 754 -18.59 -31.21 -21.91
C LEU A 754 -19.70 -30.78 -22.89
N ARG A 755 -20.72 -30.12 -22.35
CA ARG A 755 -21.81 -29.46 -23.11
C ARG A 755 -21.50 -27.98 -23.33
N SER A 756 -22.25 -27.33 -24.20
CA SER A 756 -22.05 -25.92 -24.61
C SER A 756 -21.88 -24.90 -23.47
N HIS A 757 -22.51 -25.14 -22.32
CA HIS A 757 -22.46 -24.26 -21.15
C HIS A 757 -21.32 -24.58 -20.17
N GLU A 758 -20.61 -25.69 -20.39
CA GLU A 758 -19.49 -26.17 -19.57
C GLU A 758 -18.14 -25.93 -20.28
N LYS A 759 -18.14 -25.72 -21.61
CA LYS A 759 -16.93 -25.42 -22.41
C LYS A 759 -16.21 -24.17 -21.89
N PHE A 760 -14.89 -24.16 -22.00
CA PHE A 760 -13.99 -23.04 -21.63
C PHE A 760 -12.80 -23.01 -22.60
N VAL A 761 -11.92 -22.00 -22.51
CA VAL A 761 -10.65 -21.98 -23.26
C VAL A 761 -9.56 -22.68 -22.45
N PRO A 762 -8.90 -23.73 -22.96
CA PRO A 762 -7.81 -24.41 -22.25
C PRO A 762 -6.60 -23.50 -21.98
N ASP A 763 -5.94 -23.71 -20.85
CA ASP A 763 -4.88 -22.83 -20.33
C ASP A 763 -3.73 -22.58 -21.30
N GLY A 764 -3.32 -23.60 -22.07
CA GLY A 764 -2.25 -23.47 -23.06
C GLY A 764 -2.56 -22.51 -24.22
N VAL A 765 -3.83 -22.16 -24.46
CA VAL A 765 -4.21 -21.14 -25.46
C VAL A 765 -3.78 -19.73 -25.03
N PHE A 766 -3.70 -19.45 -23.74
CA PHE A 766 -3.24 -18.15 -23.22
C PHE A 766 -1.72 -17.97 -23.38
N GLY A 767 -0.98 -19.09 -23.33
CA GLY A 767 0.46 -19.17 -23.60
C GLY A 767 0.87 -19.02 -25.07
N LEU A 768 -0.09 -18.92 -25.99
CA LEU A 768 0.22 -18.81 -27.43
C LEU A 768 0.85 -17.46 -27.80
N PRO A 769 1.70 -17.43 -28.86
CA PRO A 769 2.11 -16.20 -29.54
C PRO A 769 0.89 -15.39 -30.02
N LYS A 770 1.02 -14.07 -30.09
CA LYS A 770 -0.09 -13.16 -30.46
C LYS A 770 -0.77 -13.57 -31.78
N GLU A 771 0.00 -14.01 -32.78
CA GLU A 771 -0.51 -14.47 -34.07
C GLU A 771 -1.43 -15.70 -33.95
N GLN A 772 -1.04 -16.69 -33.15
CA GLN A 772 -1.84 -17.89 -32.92
C GLN A 772 -3.08 -17.61 -32.04
N VAL A 773 -2.99 -16.70 -31.05
CA VAL A 773 -4.18 -16.19 -30.35
C VAL A 773 -5.14 -15.52 -31.34
N GLY A 774 -4.62 -14.71 -32.27
CA GLY A 774 -5.42 -14.07 -33.33
C GLY A 774 -6.08 -15.09 -34.25
N SER A 775 -5.35 -16.14 -34.63
CA SER A 775 -5.89 -17.27 -35.41
C SER A 775 -6.99 -18.01 -34.65
N PHE A 776 -6.78 -18.33 -33.37
CA PHE A 776 -7.77 -18.95 -32.49
C PHE A 776 -9.07 -18.14 -32.45
N ILE A 777 -8.98 -16.83 -32.14
CA ILE A 777 -10.16 -15.94 -32.09
C ILE A 777 -10.83 -15.87 -33.47
N ARG A 778 -10.07 -15.68 -34.56
CA ARG A 778 -10.59 -15.63 -35.95
C ARG A 778 -11.40 -16.87 -36.32
N HIS A 779 -10.94 -18.05 -35.90
CA HIS A 779 -11.62 -19.32 -36.16
C HIS A 779 -12.80 -19.57 -35.20
N LEU A 780 -12.69 -19.17 -33.92
CA LEU A 780 -13.80 -19.29 -32.96
C LEU A 780 -14.95 -18.34 -33.33
N TRP A 781 -14.65 -17.12 -33.76
CA TRP A 781 -15.66 -16.14 -34.19
C TRP A 781 -16.40 -16.56 -35.47
N ALA A 782 -15.93 -17.58 -36.19
CA ALA A 782 -16.61 -18.09 -37.38
C ALA A 782 -17.87 -18.93 -37.04
N THR A 783 -17.98 -19.43 -35.80
CA THR A 783 -19.11 -20.24 -35.30
C THR A 783 -20.24 -19.33 -34.79
N ASP A 784 -20.23 -18.99 -33.51
CA ASP A 784 -21.28 -18.26 -32.79
C ASP A 784 -21.05 -16.73 -32.85
N GLY A 785 -19.94 -16.31 -33.45
CA GLY A 785 -19.55 -14.92 -33.61
C GLY A 785 -20.24 -14.20 -34.77
N SER A 786 -21.06 -13.18 -34.47
CA SER A 786 -21.69 -12.31 -35.45
C SER A 786 -20.80 -11.12 -35.81
N VAL A 787 -20.66 -10.85 -37.11
CA VAL A 787 -20.12 -9.60 -37.67
C VAL A 787 -21.01 -9.12 -38.81
N ARG A 788 -21.51 -7.88 -38.72
CA ARG A 788 -22.29 -7.23 -39.80
C ARG A 788 -22.29 -5.70 -39.66
N TRP A 789 -22.50 -5.02 -40.78
CA TRP A 789 -22.87 -3.61 -40.79
C TRP A 789 -24.36 -3.43 -40.46
N ASP A 790 -24.71 -2.45 -39.61
CA ASP A 790 -26.08 -1.99 -39.41
C ASP A 790 -26.26 -0.63 -40.09
N SER A 791 -26.82 -0.64 -41.30
CA SER A 791 -27.05 0.57 -42.10
C SER A 791 -28.08 1.52 -41.51
N LYS A 792 -28.98 1.06 -40.61
CA LYS A 792 -29.97 1.92 -39.95
C LYS A 792 -29.36 2.69 -38.78
N ALA A 793 -28.47 2.03 -38.03
CA ALA A 793 -27.80 2.64 -36.89
C ALA A 793 -26.43 3.27 -37.24
N GLY A 794 -25.91 3.05 -38.45
CA GLY A 794 -24.63 3.60 -38.91
C GLY A 794 -23.41 3.03 -38.17
N GLN A 795 -23.49 1.77 -37.73
CA GLN A 795 -22.46 1.15 -36.88
C GLN A 795 -22.19 -0.32 -37.21
N GLY A 796 -20.99 -0.80 -36.90
CA GLY A 796 -20.69 -2.22 -36.87
C GLY A 796 -21.39 -2.90 -35.69
N ARG A 797 -21.93 -4.11 -35.92
CA ARG A 797 -22.41 -5.01 -34.86
C ARG A 797 -21.53 -6.25 -34.84
N ILE A 798 -20.59 -6.26 -33.89
CA ILE A 798 -19.63 -7.34 -33.65
C ILE A 798 -19.92 -7.91 -32.27
N TYR A 799 -20.31 -9.19 -32.19
CA TYR A 799 -20.50 -9.88 -30.92
C TYR A 799 -20.27 -11.38 -31.03
N TYR A 800 -19.94 -12.02 -29.91
CA TYR A 800 -19.90 -13.47 -29.74
C TYR A 800 -20.96 -13.88 -28.70
N ALA A 801 -21.67 -14.98 -28.91
CA ALA A 801 -22.72 -15.45 -28.00
C ALA A 801 -22.45 -16.89 -27.55
N SER A 802 -22.60 -17.18 -26.25
CA SER A 802 -22.43 -18.53 -25.72
C SER A 802 -23.31 -18.78 -24.50
N THR A 803 -23.61 -20.05 -24.23
CA THR A 803 -24.26 -20.47 -22.98
C THR A 803 -23.28 -20.78 -21.85
N SER A 804 -21.97 -20.76 -22.13
CA SER A 804 -20.91 -20.81 -21.11
C SER A 804 -20.46 -19.41 -20.77
N ARG A 805 -20.50 -19.05 -19.49
CA ARG A 805 -19.96 -17.77 -18.99
C ARG A 805 -18.43 -17.75 -19.08
N ARG A 806 -17.77 -18.81 -18.59
CA ARG A 806 -16.31 -18.96 -18.59
C ARG A 806 -15.69 -18.80 -19.98
N LEU A 807 -16.26 -19.45 -21.01
CA LEU A 807 -15.78 -19.30 -22.40
C LEU A 807 -15.83 -17.84 -22.90
N VAL A 808 -16.78 -17.05 -22.40
CA VAL A 808 -16.94 -15.64 -22.78
C VAL A 808 -15.98 -14.74 -22.02
N ASP A 809 -15.72 -15.01 -20.74
CA ASP A 809 -14.69 -14.32 -19.96
C ASP A 809 -13.28 -14.61 -20.49
N ASP A 810 -13.00 -15.87 -20.79
CA ASP A 810 -11.76 -16.32 -21.45
C ASP A 810 -11.54 -15.58 -22.79
N LEU A 811 -12.59 -15.48 -23.61
CA LEU A 811 -12.52 -14.76 -24.89
C LEU A 811 -12.32 -13.25 -24.69
N ALA A 812 -12.96 -12.65 -23.68
CA ALA A 812 -12.74 -11.24 -23.32
C ALA A 812 -11.29 -11.00 -22.89
N ARG A 813 -10.70 -11.91 -22.11
CA ARG A 813 -9.28 -11.88 -21.70
C ARG A 813 -8.33 -11.99 -22.90
N LEU A 814 -8.57 -12.91 -23.83
CA LEU A 814 -7.74 -13.03 -25.04
C LEU A 814 -7.78 -11.76 -25.92
N LEU A 815 -8.91 -11.05 -25.98
CA LEU A 815 -9.02 -9.78 -26.72
C LEU A 815 -8.16 -8.65 -26.12
N LEU A 816 -7.81 -8.69 -24.83
CA LEU A 816 -6.91 -7.71 -24.18
C LEU A 816 -5.46 -7.80 -24.70
N ARG A 817 -5.02 -8.95 -25.24
CA ARG A 817 -3.74 -9.10 -25.96
C ARG A 817 -3.66 -8.24 -27.24
N PHE A 818 -4.81 -7.73 -27.72
CA PHE A 818 -4.96 -6.86 -28.88
C PHE A 818 -5.42 -5.44 -28.53
N ASN A 819 -5.53 -5.10 -27.23
CA ASN A 819 -6.16 -3.85 -26.78
C ASN A 819 -7.57 -3.64 -27.37
N ILE A 820 -8.35 -4.72 -27.39
CA ILE A 820 -9.75 -4.71 -27.84
C ILE A 820 -10.64 -4.86 -26.59
N PHE A 821 -11.36 -3.80 -26.24
CA PHE A 821 -12.31 -3.83 -25.14
C PHE A 821 -13.63 -4.47 -25.57
N SER A 822 -14.19 -5.26 -24.68
CA SER A 822 -15.49 -5.90 -24.87
C SER A 822 -16.40 -5.70 -23.67
N ARG A 823 -17.71 -5.87 -23.89
CA ARG A 823 -18.74 -5.84 -22.83
C ARG A 823 -19.54 -7.12 -22.86
N ILE A 824 -19.77 -7.71 -21.69
CA ILE A 824 -20.56 -8.93 -21.52
C ILE A 824 -21.93 -8.57 -20.96
N TYR A 825 -22.99 -8.95 -21.68
CA TYR A 825 -24.38 -8.82 -21.21
C TYR A 825 -25.12 -10.15 -21.28
N VAL A 826 -26.12 -10.30 -20.40
CA VAL A 826 -26.96 -11.49 -20.31
C VAL A 826 -28.19 -11.32 -21.19
N ALA A 827 -28.30 -12.11 -22.25
CA ALA A 827 -29.49 -12.24 -23.07
C ALA A 827 -30.36 -13.39 -22.56
N ARG A 828 -31.51 -13.05 -21.94
CA ARG A 828 -32.49 -14.02 -21.44
C ARG A 828 -33.56 -14.31 -22.48
N LYS A 829 -33.92 -15.59 -22.64
CA LYS A 829 -35.03 -16.04 -23.49
C LYS A 829 -35.84 -17.10 -22.74
N ALA A 830 -37.13 -16.86 -22.54
CA ALA A 830 -38.00 -17.77 -21.79
C ALA A 830 -37.96 -19.20 -22.36
N GLY A 831 -37.76 -20.19 -21.49
CA GLY A 831 -37.60 -21.61 -21.86
C GLY A 831 -36.20 -22.01 -22.36
N TYR A 832 -35.23 -21.09 -22.37
CA TYR A 832 -33.83 -21.34 -22.72
C TYR A 832 -32.92 -20.95 -21.55
N ARG A 833 -31.68 -21.44 -21.57
CA ARG A 833 -30.64 -20.98 -20.62
C ARG A 833 -30.23 -19.54 -20.95
N ASP A 834 -29.76 -18.82 -19.94
CA ASP A 834 -29.15 -17.50 -20.11
C ASP A 834 -27.98 -17.60 -21.12
N SER A 835 -27.96 -16.67 -22.08
CA SER A 835 -26.93 -16.56 -23.12
C SER A 835 -26.06 -15.34 -22.81
N TYR A 836 -24.76 -15.53 -22.70
CA TYR A 836 -23.78 -14.48 -22.47
C TYR A 836 -23.30 -13.96 -23.81
N HIS A 837 -23.48 -12.66 -24.04
CA HIS A 837 -23.09 -11.99 -25.27
C HIS A 837 -21.95 -11.02 -24.99
N LEU A 838 -20.82 -11.23 -25.63
CA LEU A 838 -19.68 -10.32 -25.63
C LEU A 838 -19.78 -9.43 -26.87
N THR A 839 -20.02 -8.12 -26.71
CA THR A 839 -19.92 -7.14 -27.81
C THR A 839 -18.54 -6.51 -27.87
N ILE A 840 -18.09 -6.23 -29.10
CA ILE A 840 -16.97 -5.33 -29.37
C ILE A 840 -17.58 -4.01 -29.84
N ASP A 841 -17.59 -3.03 -28.95
CA ASP A 841 -18.20 -1.72 -29.15
C ASP A 841 -17.14 -0.64 -29.40
N GLY A 842 -17.50 0.40 -30.16
CA GLY A 842 -16.61 1.53 -30.47
C GLY A 842 -15.76 1.31 -31.72
N VAL A 843 -15.60 2.39 -32.51
CA VAL A 843 -14.96 2.36 -33.83
C VAL A 843 -13.54 1.82 -33.78
N GLU A 844 -12.75 2.18 -32.77
CA GLU A 844 -11.35 1.77 -32.63
C GLU A 844 -11.22 0.26 -32.33
N ASN A 845 -11.97 -0.26 -31.35
CA ASN A 845 -12.02 -1.69 -31.03
C ASN A 845 -12.51 -2.52 -32.23
N GLN A 846 -13.55 -2.05 -32.93
CA GLN A 846 -14.10 -2.74 -34.10
C GLN A 846 -13.13 -2.71 -35.29
N ARG A 847 -12.37 -1.61 -35.49
CA ARG A 847 -11.29 -1.55 -36.49
C ARG A 847 -10.18 -2.54 -36.13
N ARG A 848 -9.61 -2.50 -34.92
CA ARG A 848 -8.59 -3.47 -34.46
C ARG A 848 -9.05 -4.92 -34.62
N PHE A 849 -10.28 -5.22 -34.21
CA PHE A 849 -10.85 -6.55 -34.38
C PHE A 849 -10.91 -6.96 -35.86
N CYS A 850 -11.44 -6.13 -36.76
CA CYS A 850 -11.57 -6.51 -38.16
C CYS A 850 -10.23 -6.54 -38.93
N ASP A 851 -9.22 -5.77 -38.49
CA ASP A 851 -7.93 -5.61 -39.16
C ASP A 851 -6.86 -6.60 -38.65
N GLU A 852 -6.65 -6.69 -37.32
CA GLU A 852 -5.67 -7.61 -36.73
C GLU A 852 -6.18 -9.06 -36.64
N ILE A 853 -7.46 -9.25 -36.31
CA ILE A 853 -8.04 -10.59 -36.06
C ILE A 853 -8.87 -11.06 -37.26
N GLY A 854 -9.94 -10.36 -37.61
CA GLY A 854 -10.89 -10.76 -38.64
C GLY A 854 -11.74 -11.98 -38.26
N VAL A 855 -12.40 -12.60 -39.24
CA VAL A 855 -13.20 -13.83 -39.04
C VAL A 855 -12.96 -14.78 -40.21
N HIS A 856 -12.89 -16.09 -39.95
CA HIS A 856 -12.76 -17.09 -41.01
C HIS A 856 -14.03 -17.19 -41.89
N GLY A 857 -13.87 -17.78 -43.08
CA GLY A 857 -14.98 -18.10 -44.01
C GLY A 857 -15.74 -16.90 -44.57
N LEU A 858 -17.02 -17.12 -44.89
CA LEU A 858 -17.94 -16.13 -45.46
C LEU A 858 -18.16 -14.93 -44.53
N ARG A 859 -18.08 -15.12 -43.20
CA ARG A 859 -18.16 -14.02 -42.23
C ARG A 859 -16.99 -13.04 -42.36
N GLY A 860 -15.81 -13.50 -42.79
CA GLY A 860 -14.65 -12.65 -43.09
C GLY A 860 -14.87 -11.64 -44.22
N LYS A 861 -15.83 -11.87 -45.12
CA LYS A 861 -16.25 -10.87 -46.12
C LYS A 861 -17.02 -9.71 -45.46
N LYS A 862 -17.88 -10.01 -44.48
CA LYS A 862 -18.62 -9.01 -43.69
C LYS A 862 -17.73 -8.24 -42.72
N ALA A 863 -16.68 -8.87 -42.19
CA ALA A 863 -15.69 -8.17 -41.38
C ALA A 863 -14.95 -7.09 -42.18
N ARG A 864 -14.56 -7.40 -43.43
CA ARG A 864 -13.98 -6.40 -44.35
C ARG A 864 -14.96 -5.30 -44.74
N GLU A 865 -16.22 -5.62 -45.03
CA GLU A 865 -17.27 -4.61 -45.26
C GLU A 865 -17.41 -3.67 -44.06
N VAL A 866 -17.44 -4.20 -42.83
CA VAL A 866 -17.51 -3.39 -41.60
C VAL A 866 -16.25 -2.52 -41.46
N LEU A 867 -15.05 -3.06 -41.70
CA LEU A 867 -13.80 -2.30 -41.64
C LEU A 867 -13.78 -1.13 -42.64
N GLU A 868 -14.17 -1.37 -43.89
CA GLU A 868 -14.28 -0.34 -44.93
C GLU A 868 -15.25 0.77 -44.50
N ARG A 869 -16.46 0.42 -44.03
CA ARG A 869 -17.46 1.38 -43.54
C ARG A 869 -16.99 2.16 -42.31
N LEU A 870 -16.19 1.54 -41.45
CA LEU A 870 -15.66 2.18 -40.24
C LEU A 870 -14.51 3.15 -40.52
N ARG A 871 -13.80 3.06 -41.65
CA ARG A 871 -12.67 3.97 -41.97
C ARG A 871 -13.08 5.43 -42.07
N ASP A 872 -14.25 5.70 -42.66
CA ASP A 872 -14.76 7.06 -42.87
C ASP A 872 -15.42 7.68 -41.62
N ILE A 873 -15.62 6.89 -40.56
CA ILE A 873 -16.26 7.34 -39.33
C ILE A 873 -15.21 7.86 -38.36
N ASN A 874 -15.30 9.15 -38.02
CA ASN A 874 -14.50 9.74 -36.95
C ASN A 874 -14.86 9.05 -35.61
N PRO A 875 -13.91 8.42 -34.89
CA PRO A 875 -14.21 7.75 -33.63
C PRO A 875 -14.86 8.71 -32.64
N ALA A 876 -15.99 8.31 -32.05
CA ALA A 876 -16.56 8.98 -30.88
C ALA A 876 -15.95 8.34 -29.63
N PRO A 877 -14.97 8.97 -28.96
CA PRO A 877 -14.12 8.26 -28.01
C PRO A 877 -14.72 8.41 -26.61
N LYS A 878 -15.43 7.37 -26.17
CA LYS A 878 -16.21 7.35 -24.91
C LYS A 878 -16.09 6.06 -24.09
N LEU A 879 -15.27 5.10 -24.53
CA LEU A 879 -15.09 3.82 -23.85
C LEU A 879 -13.89 3.90 -22.91
N ASP A 880 -12.68 3.91 -23.47
CA ASP A 880 -11.42 4.09 -22.73
C ASP A 880 -11.25 5.57 -22.35
N THR A 881 -11.65 5.91 -21.11
CA THR A 881 -11.65 7.28 -20.59
C THR A 881 -11.08 7.34 -19.17
N VAL A 882 -10.25 8.33 -18.91
CA VAL A 882 -9.74 8.63 -17.58
C VAL A 882 -10.85 9.38 -16.79
N PRO A 883 -11.03 9.13 -15.48
CA PRO A 883 -12.03 9.81 -14.64
C PRO A 883 -11.93 11.33 -14.69
N VAL A 884 -13.04 12.02 -14.39
CA VAL A 884 -13.17 13.47 -14.57
C VAL A 884 -12.27 14.28 -13.62
N GLN A 885 -11.90 13.70 -12.49
CA GLN A 885 -11.01 14.26 -11.48
C GLN A 885 -9.61 14.63 -12.01
N VAL A 886 -9.15 14.00 -13.10
CA VAL A 886 -7.89 14.40 -13.76
C VAL A 886 -7.92 15.86 -14.28
N TRP A 887 -9.11 16.43 -14.48
CA TRP A 887 -9.21 17.85 -14.81
C TRP A 887 -8.82 18.78 -13.66
N ASP A 888 -8.83 18.33 -12.42
CA ASP A 888 -8.41 19.15 -11.28
C ASP A 888 -6.89 19.26 -11.24
N GLN A 889 -6.16 18.15 -11.45
CA GLN A 889 -4.70 18.15 -11.69
C GLN A 889 -4.31 19.06 -12.87
N VAL A 890 -5.05 18.97 -13.99
CA VAL A 890 -4.83 19.83 -15.17
C VAL A 890 -5.05 21.32 -14.84
N LYS A 891 -6.04 21.68 -14.02
CA LYS A 891 -6.30 23.07 -13.63
C LYS A 891 -5.20 23.62 -12.72
N VAL A 892 -4.70 22.82 -11.77
CA VAL A 892 -3.58 23.18 -10.88
C VAL A 892 -2.34 23.45 -11.72
N ALA A 893 -1.88 22.49 -12.53
CA ALA A 893 -0.68 22.67 -13.33
C ALA A 893 -0.80 23.78 -14.41
N MET A 894 -2.02 24.11 -14.87
CA MET A 894 -2.25 25.31 -15.69
C MET A 894 -2.07 26.60 -14.91
N HIS A 895 -2.51 26.66 -13.65
CA HIS A 895 -2.35 27.82 -12.77
C HIS A 895 -0.85 28.07 -12.52
N ASP A 896 -0.12 27.03 -12.13
CA ASP A 896 1.30 27.12 -11.73
C ASP A 896 2.19 27.55 -12.90
N ARG A 897 1.83 27.15 -14.14
CA ARG A 897 2.52 27.57 -15.37
C ARG A 897 1.96 28.86 -16.00
N GLY A 898 1.04 29.55 -15.33
CA GLY A 898 0.37 30.76 -15.85
C GLY A 898 -0.43 30.56 -17.14
N MET A 899 -0.74 29.32 -17.52
CA MET A 899 -1.37 28.99 -18.80
C MET A 899 -2.89 29.17 -18.73
N THR A 900 -3.39 30.18 -19.44
CA THR A 900 -4.85 30.40 -19.51
C THR A 900 -5.58 29.29 -20.28
N LYS A 901 -6.87 29.10 -19.96
CA LYS A 901 -7.77 28.17 -20.67
C LYS A 901 -7.87 28.44 -22.18
N VAL A 902 -7.63 29.68 -22.61
CA VAL A 902 -7.58 30.07 -24.03
C VAL A 902 -6.26 29.63 -24.67
N ALA A 903 -5.13 29.80 -23.97
CA ALA A 903 -3.82 29.34 -24.43
C ALA A 903 -3.80 27.80 -24.59
N LEU A 904 -4.26 27.03 -23.59
CA LEU A 904 -4.32 25.57 -23.70
C LEU A 904 -5.30 25.12 -24.81
N ALA A 905 -6.44 25.80 -24.97
CA ALA A 905 -7.34 25.54 -26.10
C ALA A 905 -6.65 25.77 -27.46
N SER A 906 -5.84 26.82 -27.57
CA SER A 906 -5.07 27.13 -28.78
C SER A 906 -3.99 26.07 -29.06
N ALA A 907 -3.21 25.67 -28.05
CA ALA A 907 -2.20 24.61 -28.15
C ALA A 907 -2.80 23.27 -28.60
N LEU A 908 -4.01 22.95 -28.14
CA LEU A 908 -4.76 21.74 -28.51
C LEU A 908 -5.56 21.86 -29.82
N GLY A 909 -5.41 22.96 -30.59
CA GLY A 909 -6.13 23.20 -31.85
C GLY A 909 -7.66 23.37 -31.69
N ARG A 910 -8.15 23.68 -30.48
CA ARG A 910 -9.57 23.72 -30.12
C ARG A 910 -10.13 25.15 -30.21
N ARG A 911 -11.08 25.39 -31.12
CA ARG A 911 -11.74 26.70 -31.31
C ARG A 911 -12.66 27.15 -30.15
N ASN A 912 -13.01 26.29 -29.19
CA ASN A 912 -13.94 26.61 -28.11
C ASN A 912 -13.38 26.18 -26.73
N PRO A 913 -12.83 27.11 -25.93
CA PRO A 913 -12.27 26.81 -24.62
C PRO A 913 -13.33 26.42 -23.58
N ASN A 914 -14.61 26.74 -23.77
CA ASN A 914 -15.62 26.46 -22.74
C ASN A 914 -15.90 24.97 -22.53
N ARG A 915 -15.60 24.11 -23.53
CA ARG A 915 -15.75 22.65 -23.42
C ARG A 915 -14.44 21.90 -23.13
N LEU A 916 -13.37 22.62 -22.75
CA LEU A 916 -12.03 22.04 -22.55
C LEU A 916 -11.96 20.98 -21.44
N PHE A 917 -12.81 21.08 -20.41
CA PHE A 917 -12.90 20.14 -19.28
C PHE A 917 -14.27 19.41 -19.24
N ALA A 918 -15.00 19.39 -20.36
CA ALA A 918 -16.31 18.76 -20.42
C ALA A 918 -16.18 17.23 -20.56
N GLY A 919 -16.66 16.51 -19.53
CA GLY A 919 -16.70 15.05 -19.47
C GLY A 919 -15.33 14.38 -19.28
N ALA A 920 -15.34 13.08 -19.05
CA ALA A 920 -14.15 12.26 -18.89
C ALA A 920 -13.23 12.36 -20.14
N PRO A 921 -11.93 12.70 -20.00
CA PRO A 921 -11.01 12.69 -21.13
C PRO A 921 -10.74 11.29 -21.67
N THR A 922 -10.36 11.25 -22.93
CA THR A 922 -9.75 10.07 -23.55
C THR A 922 -8.26 10.07 -23.25
N ARG A 923 -7.61 8.92 -23.35
CA ARG A 923 -6.15 8.81 -23.21
C ARG A 923 -5.40 9.70 -24.19
N GLU A 924 -5.78 9.69 -25.47
CA GLU A 924 -5.23 10.60 -26.50
C GLU A 924 -5.40 12.08 -26.14
N ARG A 925 -6.59 12.48 -25.64
CA ARG A 925 -6.85 13.86 -25.22
C ARG A 925 -6.00 14.23 -24.00
N LEU A 926 -5.81 13.31 -23.07
CA LEU A 926 -4.98 13.52 -21.89
C LEU A 926 -3.49 13.59 -22.27
N ALA A 927 -2.99 12.72 -23.16
CA ALA A 927 -1.63 12.78 -23.69
C ALA A 927 -1.35 14.10 -24.41
N ASN A 928 -2.29 14.58 -25.24
CA ASN A 928 -2.16 15.90 -25.89
C ASN A 928 -2.15 17.05 -24.87
N VAL A 929 -2.92 16.95 -23.78
CA VAL A 929 -2.89 17.92 -22.66
C VAL A 929 -1.58 17.83 -21.88
N ALA A 930 -1.10 16.61 -21.59
CA ALA A 930 0.16 16.34 -20.90
C ALA A 930 1.35 16.90 -21.68
N SER A 931 1.38 16.70 -23.01
CA SER A 931 2.40 17.27 -23.90
C SER A 931 2.30 18.80 -24.01
N ALA A 932 1.09 19.36 -24.09
CA ALA A 932 0.89 20.81 -24.15
C ALA A 932 1.22 21.54 -22.83
N LEU A 933 1.16 20.83 -21.70
CA LEU A 933 1.53 21.32 -20.38
C LEU A 933 2.91 20.82 -19.91
N ASP A 934 3.56 19.94 -20.66
CA ASP A 934 4.83 19.28 -20.32
C ASP A 934 4.84 18.65 -18.91
N LEU A 935 3.90 17.70 -18.70
CA LEU A 935 3.62 17.02 -17.42
C LEU A 935 3.75 15.50 -17.54
N ALA A 936 4.84 14.94 -16.99
CA ALA A 936 5.10 13.50 -17.01
C ALA A 936 3.99 12.67 -16.33
N ASP A 937 3.42 13.13 -15.21
CA ASP A 937 2.41 12.36 -14.47
C ASP A 937 1.10 12.18 -15.25
N LEU A 938 0.70 13.19 -16.02
CA LEU A 938 -0.47 13.09 -16.91
C LEU A 938 -0.20 12.19 -18.11
N GLU A 939 1.06 12.10 -18.56
CA GLU A 939 1.47 11.18 -19.63
C GLU A 939 1.48 9.72 -19.13
N LEU A 940 1.91 9.48 -17.89
CA LEU A 940 1.76 8.17 -17.22
C LEU A 940 0.28 7.77 -17.12
N MET A 941 -0.59 8.68 -16.64
CA MET A 941 -2.03 8.45 -16.59
C MET A 941 -2.65 8.17 -17.97
N ALA A 942 -2.13 8.78 -19.04
CA ALA A 942 -2.57 8.52 -20.40
C ALA A 942 -2.08 7.18 -20.96
N THR A 943 -0.93 6.67 -20.54
CA THR A 943 -0.25 5.51 -21.14
C THR A 943 -0.35 4.19 -20.37
N ASN A 944 -0.82 4.20 -19.12
CA ASN A 944 -0.90 3.02 -18.24
C ASN A 944 -1.85 1.87 -18.70
N ASP A 945 -1.78 0.73 -18.00
CA ASP A 945 -2.45 -0.53 -18.37
C ASP A 945 -3.80 -0.74 -17.68
N LEU A 946 -4.40 0.33 -17.14
CA LEU A 946 -5.69 0.29 -16.45
C LEU A 946 -6.86 0.78 -17.28
N PHE A 947 -8.02 0.17 -17.09
CA PHE A 947 -9.30 0.56 -17.64
C PHE A 947 -10.21 0.92 -16.47
N TRP A 948 -10.60 2.20 -16.41
CA TRP A 948 -11.43 2.76 -15.35
C TRP A 948 -12.90 2.38 -15.55
N ASP A 949 -13.24 1.18 -15.08
CA ASP A 949 -14.53 0.55 -15.31
C ASP A 949 -15.56 0.98 -14.26
N THR A 950 -16.82 1.10 -14.66
CA THR A 950 -17.88 1.62 -13.80
C THR A 950 -18.54 0.50 -12.99
N VAL A 951 -18.62 0.66 -11.68
CA VAL A 951 -19.41 -0.20 -10.78
C VAL A 951 -20.89 -0.10 -11.14
N THR A 952 -21.53 -1.24 -11.38
CA THR A 952 -22.95 -1.33 -11.76
C THR A 952 -23.85 -1.85 -10.65
N SER A 953 -23.34 -2.75 -9.81
CA SER A 953 -24.05 -3.31 -8.65
C SER A 953 -23.05 -3.83 -7.63
N ILE A 954 -23.45 -3.76 -6.36
CA ILE A 954 -22.80 -4.40 -5.22
C ILE A 954 -23.92 -5.13 -4.48
N GLU A 955 -23.81 -6.44 -4.33
CA GLU A 955 -24.87 -7.30 -3.78
C GLU A 955 -24.24 -8.24 -2.75
N SER A 956 -24.70 -8.23 -1.49
CA SER A 956 -24.30 -9.27 -0.53
C SER A 956 -24.68 -10.65 -1.06
N VAL A 957 -23.74 -11.60 -0.98
CA VAL A 957 -23.98 -13.03 -1.26
C VAL A 957 -24.06 -13.85 0.03
N GLY A 958 -24.04 -13.19 1.19
CA GLY A 958 -24.00 -13.78 2.52
C GLY A 958 -22.60 -14.31 2.89
N GLU A 959 -22.53 -15.00 4.02
CA GLU A 959 -21.29 -15.55 4.57
C GLU A 959 -20.66 -16.62 3.67
N ARG A 960 -19.36 -16.51 3.42
CA ARG A 960 -18.57 -17.48 2.67
C ARG A 960 -17.21 -17.66 3.33
N GLU A 961 -16.59 -18.81 3.11
CA GLU A 961 -15.15 -18.94 3.30
C GLU A 961 -14.43 -17.94 2.40
N VAL A 962 -13.50 -17.22 3.00
CA VAL A 962 -12.68 -16.22 2.34
C VAL A 962 -11.20 -16.55 2.51
N TYR A 963 -10.43 -16.06 1.56
CA TYR A 963 -9.06 -16.43 1.27
C TYR A 963 -8.26 -15.15 1.02
N ASP A 964 -6.97 -15.23 1.24
CA ASP A 964 -6.04 -14.13 1.02
C ASP A 964 -4.77 -14.64 0.34
N ALA A 965 -4.01 -13.74 -0.29
CA ALA A 965 -2.85 -14.11 -1.10
C ALA A 965 -1.71 -13.11 -0.94
N THR A 966 -0.51 -13.65 -0.70
CA THR A 966 0.71 -12.85 -0.53
C THR A 966 1.43 -12.67 -1.86
N VAL A 967 1.60 -11.42 -2.31
CA VAL A 967 2.47 -11.07 -3.46
C VAL A 967 3.68 -10.26 -3.00
N LEU A 968 4.87 -10.58 -3.49
CA LEU A 968 6.11 -9.87 -3.13
C LEU A 968 6.37 -8.65 -4.02
N GLY A 969 7.00 -7.62 -3.44
CA GLY A 969 7.54 -6.46 -4.16
C GLY A 969 6.51 -5.38 -4.54
N THR A 970 5.22 -5.66 -4.43
CA THR A 970 4.11 -4.73 -4.68
C THR A 970 2.95 -5.00 -3.71
N HIS A 971 2.19 -3.96 -3.40
CA HIS A 971 1.03 -4.00 -2.50
C HIS A 971 -0.28 -4.39 -3.20
N ASN A 972 -0.22 -5.01 -4.39
CA ASN A 972 -1.42 -5.32 -5.18
C ASN A 972 -1.20 -6.52 -6.12
N PHE A 973 -2.29 -7.03 -6.71
CA PHE A 973 -2.27 -8.01 -7.79
C PHE A 973 -3.53 -7.92 -8.66
N VAL A 974 -3.56 -8.69 -9.75
CA VAL A 974 -4.72 -8.80 -10.64
C VAL A 974 -5.54 -10.06 -10.33
N ALA A 975 -6.81 -9.86 -9.99
CA ALA A 975 -7.79 -10.92 -9.74
C ALA A 975 -9.09 -10.67 -10.51
N ASP A 976 -9.64 -11.68 -11.20
CA ASP A 976 -10.82 -11.58 -12.08
C ASP A 976 -10.75 -10.43 -13.12
N GLY A 977 -9.53 -10.06 -13.51
CA GLY A 977 -9.23 -8.92 -14.38
C GLY A 977 -9.36 -7.53 -13.73
N ILE A 978 -9.39 -7.46 -12.40
CA ILE A 978 -9.53 -6.26 -11.56
C ILE A 978 -8.28 -6.09 -10.69
N ALA A 979 -7.89 -4.85 -10.40
CA ALA A 979 -6.79 -4.55 -9.49
C ALA A 979 -7.27 -4.63 -8.02
N VAL A 980 -6.61 -5.46 -7.22
CA VAL A 980 -6.93 -5.76 -5.82
C VAL A 980 -5.70 -5.58 -4.92
N HIS A 981 -5.91 -5.20 -3.66
CA HIS A 981 -4.83 -4.89 -2.72
C HIS A 981 -4.31 -6.14 -1.98
N ASN A 982 -3.05 -6.09 -1.56
CA ASN A 982 -2.35 -7.12 -0.78
C ASN A 982 -2.55 -6.89 0.74
N SER A 983 -2.18 -7.85 1.58
CA SER A 983 -2.42 -7.79 3.03
C SER A 983 -1.38 -6.94 3.77
N LEU A 984 -1.73 -6.41 4.95
CA LEU A 984 -0.87 -5.52 5.74
C LEU A 984 0.37 -6.19 6.37
N GLU A 985 0.29 -7.49 6.71
CA GLU A 985 1.37 -8.17 7.45
C GLU A 985 2.67 -8.38 6.65
N GLN A 986 2.77 -7.88 5.42
CA GLN A 986 3.84 -8.26 4.49
C GLN A 986 5.21 -7.73 4.87
N ASP A 987 5.35 -6.43 5.17
CA ASP A 987 6.68 -5.84 5.37
C ASP A 987 7.38 -6.30 6.66
N ALA A 988 6.60 -6.74 7.65
CA ALA A 988 7.11 -7.28 8.91
C ALA A 988 7.93 -8.57 8.70
N ASP A 989 9.04 -8.69 9.42
CA ASP A 989 9.83 -9.92 9.49
C ASP A 989 9.33 -10.84 10.59
N MET A 990 8.78 -10.28 11.65
CA MET A 990 8.20 -11.01 12.78
C MET A 990 6.86 -10.40 13.18
N VAL A 991 5.90 -11.24 13.53
CA VAL A 991 4.59 -10.85 14.08
C VAL A 991 4.36 -11.62 15.38
N ILE A 992 4.18 -10.89 16.47
CA ILE A 992 3.86 -11.41 17.80
C ILE A 992 2.44 -10.96 18.15
N LEU A 993 1.53 -11.92 18.34
CA LEU A 993 0.15 -11.67 18.78
C LEU A 993 0.05 -11.97 20.28
N LEU A 994 -0.54 -11.04 21.04
CA LEU A 994 -0.75 -11.19 22.47
C LEU A 994 -2.12 -11.76 22.77
N HIS A 995 -2.15 -12.93 23.40
CA HIS A 995 -3.36 -13.53 23.95
C HIS A 995 -3.28 -13.61 25.48
N ARG A 996 -4.42 -13.47 26.14
CA ARG A 996 -4.59 -13.53 27.60
C ARG A 996 -5.92 -14.17 27.89
N GLU A 997 -5.97 -15.49 27.99
CA GLU A 997 -7.22 -16.26 28.16
C GLU A 997 -8.10 -15.69 29.29
N ASP A 998 -7.47 -15.37 30.42
CA ASP A 998 -8.07 -14.79 31.63
C ASP A 998 -8.76 -13.43 31.43
N ALA A 999 -8.41 -12.68 30.40
CA ALA A 999 -9.00 -11.39 30.08
C ALA A 999 -10.30 -11.50 29.27
N TYR A 1000 -10.64 -12.69 28.75
CA TYR A 1000 -11.80 -12.91 27.86
C TYR A 1000 -12.69 -14.09 28.27
N GLU A 1001 -12.23 -14.94 29.21
CA GLU A 1001 -12.94 -16.12 29.70
C GLU A 1001 -12.94 -16.17 31.24
N ARG A 1002 -14.12 -15.95 31.83
CA ARG A 1002 -14.33 -15.91 33.30
C ARG A 1002 -13.96 -17.21 34.03
N GLU A 1003 -13.94 -18.33 33.32
CA GLU A 1003 -13.61 -19.67 33.86
C GLU A 1003 -12.22 -20.16 33.43
N SER A 1004 -11.36 -19.27 32.89
CA SER A 1004 -10.02 -19.63 32.42
C SER A 1004 -9.23 -20.37 33.49
N THR A 1005 -8.57 -21.45 33.07
CA THR A 1005 -7.73 -22.29 33.95
C THR A 1005 -6.33 -21.72 34.15
N ARG A 1006 -6.00 -20.62 33.46
CA ARG A 1006 -4.66 -20.01 33.36
C ARG A 1006 -4.64 -18.52 33.80
N PRO A 1007 -5.14 -18.17 35.01
CA PRO A 1007 -5.24 -16.78 35.45
C PRO A 1007 -3.86 -16.13 35.63
N GLY A 1008 -3.67 -14.94 35.03
CA GLY A 1008 -2.39 -14.23 35.06
C GLY A 1008 -1.33 -14.74 34.06
N GLU A 1009 -1.67 -15.68 33.18
CA GLU A 1009 -0.81 -16.07 32.05
C GLU A 1009 -1.14 -15.27 30.79
N ALA A 1010 -0.16 -15.18 29.88
CA ALA A 1010 -0.33 -14.64 28.53
C ALA A 1010 0.47 -15.48 27.54
N ASP A 1011 -0.08 -15.67 26.34
CA ASP A 1011 0.59 -16.34 25.23
C ASP A 1011 1.17 -15.28 24.29
N PHE A 1012 2.48 -15.33 24.06
CA PHE A 1012 3.17 -14.63 22.97
C PHE A 1012 3.17 -15.55 21.76
N ILE A 1013 2.20 -15.36 20.87
CA ILE A 1013 2.03 -16.18 19.66
C ILE A 1013 2.87 -15.56 18.55
N VAL A 1014 4.04 -16.14 18.25
CA VAL A 1014 4.90 -15.72 17.14
C VAL A 1014 4.28 -16.24 15.82
N ALA A 1015 3.23 -15.56 15.36
CA ALA A 1015 2.39 -15.98 14.25
C ALA A 1015 3.02 -15.77 12.86
N LYS A 1016 4.15 -15.05 12.79
CA LYS A 1016 5.02 -14.95 11.60
C LYS A 1016 6.46 -14.78 12.06
N HIS A 1017 7.39 -15.49 11.42
CA HIS A 1017 8.82 -15.25 11.53
C HIS A 1017 9.48 -15.57 10.18
N ARG A 1018 10.14 -14.59 9.54
CA ARG A 1018 10.75 -14.77 8.20
C ARG A 1018 12.03 -15.60 8.21
N ASN A 1019 12.79 -15.54 9.31
CA ASN A 1019 14.16 -16.07 9.39
C ASN A 1019 14.31 -17.23 10.38
N GLY A 1020 13.21 -17.79 10.88
CA GLY A 1020 13.23 -18.85 11.88
C GLY A 1020 11.83 -19.42 12.17
N PRO A 1021 11.69 -20.30 13.18
CA PRO A 1021 10.43 -20.94 13.51
C PRO A 1021 9.40 -19.96 14.09
N THR A 1022 8.13 -20.29 13.89
CA THR A 1022 6.97 -19.77 14.64
C THR A 1022 6.71 -20.66 15.84
N ALA A 1023 6.51 -20.08 17.02
CA ALA A 1023 6.14 -20.81 18.22
C ALA A 1023 5.21 -19.98 19.12
N GLU A 1024 4.75 -20.60 20.19
CA GLU A 1024 3.98 -19.98 21.25
C GLU A 1024 4.82 -20.00 22.52
N VAL A 1025 5.03 -18.83 23.12
CA VAL A 1025 5.78 -18.66 24.37
C VAL A 1025 4.81 -18.23 25.46
N VAL A 1026 4.73 -18.99 26.54
CA VAL A 1026 3.85 -18.68 27.68
C VAL A 1026 4.63 -17.84 28.69
N VAL A 1027 4.06 -16.70 29.10
CA VAL A 1027 4.64 -15.80 30.09
C VAL A 1027 3.63 -15.46 31.19
N ALA A 1028 4.10 -15.05 32.36
CA ALA A 1028 3.24 -14.52 33.41
C ALA A 1028 3.03 -13.01 33.24
N PHE A 1029 1.78 -12.57 33.14
CA PHE A 1029 1.41 -11.15 33.09
C PHE A 1029 1.16 -10.58 34.49
N GLN A 1030 2.08 -9.73 34.94
CA GLN A 1030 1.99 -9.04 36.23
C GLN A 1030 1.44 -7.63 36.03
N GLY A 1031 0.17 -7.53 35.63
CA GLY A 1031 -0.47 -6.25 35.27
C GLY A 1031 -0.43 -5.17 36.36
N HIS A 1032 -0.45 -5.57 37.63
CA HIS A 1032 -0.28 -4.65 38.78
C HIS A 1032 1.11 -3.99 38.86
N TYR A 1033 2.12 -4.57 38.19
CA TYR A 1033 3.45 -3.99 37.96
C TYR A 1033 3.67 -3.53 36.50
N SER A 1034 2.63 -3.58 35.65
CA SER A 1034 2.71 -3.26 34.21
C SER A 1034 3.89 -3.94 33.48
N ARG A 1035 4.00 -5.27 33.64
CA ARG A 1035 5.06 -6.06 33.01
C ARG A 1035 4.65 -7.51 32.74
N PHE A 1036 5.34 -8.15 31.81
CA PHE A 1036 5.40 -9.60 31.67
C PHE A 1036 6.71 -10.14 32.30
N VAL A 1037 6.73 -11.42 32.65
CA VAL A 1037 7.94 -12.15 33.09
C VAL A 1037 7.89 -13.60 32.60
N ASP A 1038 9.06 -14.22 32.42
CA ASP A 1038 9.17 -15.65 32.12
C ASP A 1038 8.42 -16.51 33.15
N MET A 1039 7.90 -17.65 32.68
CA MET A 1039 7.42 -18.71 33.55
C MET A 1039 8.60 -19.35 34.29
N ALA A 1040 8.33 -19.95 35.45
CA ALA A 1040 9.37 -20.67 36.18
C ALA A 1040 9.67 -22.00 35.47
N HIS A 1041 10.85 -22.12 34.87
CA HIS A 1041 11.35 -23.41 34.40
C HIS A 1041 11.75 -24.29 35.59
N ASP A 1042 11.20 -25.51 35.65
CA ASP A 1042 11.80 -26.60 36.43
C ASP A 1042 13.10 -27.00 35.72
N GLY A 1043 14.25 -26.59 36.28
CA GLY A 1043 15.59 -26.78 35.68
C GLY A 1043 16.21 -28.16 35.88
#